data_AF-H0YW30-F1
#
_entry.id   AF-H0YW30-F1
#
_cell.length_a   1.000
_cell.length_b   1.000
_cell.length_c   1.000
_cell.angle_alpha   90.00
_cell.angle_beta   90.00
_cell.angle_gamma   90.00
#
_symmetry.space_group_name_H-M   'P 1'
#
loop_
_entity.id
_entity.type
_entity.pdbx_description
1 polymer ?
#
loop_
_entity_poly.entity_id
_entity_poly.type
_entity_poly.pdbx_seq_one_letter_code
_entity_poly.pdbx_strand_id
1 'polypeptide(L)'
;MPGAAAPRLWLGAAVLGWLAAAGARRRVLECSPGGHQVLQSPYRSVDFDSSHLQQSAIQDLICDHSLTPGWYRFMIFDKPAEMPTKCVEMNHCGTQAPVWLSLRESDSMPGPGEIKQLTACATWQFFFSTSKDCCLFRIPVRVRNCGDFFVYFLQPTQGCMGYCAEVISDARPQTCDPEGTEIDGICNLAPTSSPSVSPPLPSVPEVVAEMIKGSIYLRCTFGIPFTNSSVGFIVTWSRLSPEGVKEELTHETAVHTFSLLELDGINVRLGDRVYCSSSSFFMEKPDIQSSSVESKEFFAGIKIHPETYDISEDGREYRLTIESSIPIPCPEFSQLKSDCKISLTLNSVDEGKEQLGLNLALSSCHVDLLQKSCNDGICSQGVIYFSAVTDFIEDGDRITRIAVEPISSENFLWNGYVPESTQITVKDLPTAYCYSFTDPHIITFDGRVYDNFKTGTFVLYKSTSRDFEVHVRQWDCGSLHYPASCNCGFVAKEGSDIIAFDMCSGQLHESQPHLSVINRDTTGSNVRITESYLGRKVTVLFSSGAFVRADVSEWGMSLTLRAPSSDYRHTVGLCGTFDGNAENDYHTASGMEIPNHANGPFSFIKEWRILPGESLFDKTPASFTSSRKMLFCDCTLEDARFYQPANNLETVTQSEPPLSCKESENGRFLSLIPGLDVTAEYLGPADLVRGLKKRSSTHEMDSSTVLQRQNNETKLHKTSLLNSHLSATSEGNTGTEREGSSNLNIRRNSHHYRSRFHRNQSATSRGKRQNYYEYHPVFIFQSLSQTDLEGYSYFFPEDHATDTDEKLLPSWPTPSGLTESSALFLCQQAIANSSIGRSCGALLGRRTGDAISMCVKDLLLKDDLSWAEASLALLENECEKRILEEINYSPQELEESVESLLTALKCPSLCSGNGECTEWGCACFQGYSSYDCSILSGKWGEMRFTSIMFSVFVKSVFVLLPFSPAFVHGQGFSVI
;
A
#
# COMPACT_ATOMS: atom_id res chain seq x y z
N MET A 1 -60.42 12.27 -26.50
CA MET A 1 -61.27 13.07 -27.40
C MET A 1 -60.38 13.91 -28.32
N PRO A 2 -60.84 14.30 -29.53
CA PRO A 2 -59.96 14.78 -30.59
C PRO A 2 -60.11 16.29 -30.92
N GLY A 3 -59.15 16.81 -31.69
CA GLY A 3 -59.28 18.02 -32.52
C GLY A 3 -58.26 17.90 -33.67
N ALA A 4 -58.58 17.54 -34.91
CA ALA A 4 -59.56 18.08 -35.86
C ALA A 4 -59.12 19.39 -36.54
N ALA A 5 -58.56 19.29 -37.76
CA ALA A 5 -59.01 20.04 -38.95
C ALA A 5 -58.14 19.69 -40.18
N ALA A 6 -58.78 19.35 -41.30
CA ALA A 6 -58.18 19.46 -42.63
C ALA A 6 -58.49 20.86 -43.22
N PRO A 7 -57.85 21.26 -44.33
CA PRO A 7 -58.64 21.30 -45.56
C PRO A 7 -57.90 21.03 -46.88
N ARG A 8 -58.63 20.32 -47.76
CA ARG A 8 -58.86 20.56 -49.21
C ARG A 8 -57.73 21.09 -50.12
N LEU A 9 -57.29 20.34 -51.14
CA LEU A 9 -57.92 20.10 -52.48
C LEU A 9 -57.56 21.16 -53.55
N TRP A 10 -56.90 20.73 -54.62
CA TRP A 10 -56.88 21.39 -55.94
C TRP A 10 -57.20 20.34 -57.02
N LEU A 11 -57.91 20.74 -58.07
CA LEU A 11 -58.47 19.87 -59.12
C LEU A 11 -57.70 19.91 -60.44
N GLY A 12 -57.83 18.82 -61.21
CA GLY A 12 -57.88 18.82 -62.67
C GLY A 12 -56.62 18.29 -63.39
N ALA A 13 -56.70 17.70 -64.59
CA ALA A 13 -57.85 17.22 -65.37
C ALA A 13 -57.33 16.32 -66.54
N ALA A 14 -58.24 15.72 -67.32
CA ALA A 14 -58.02 14.85 -68.51
C ALA A 14 -57.40 13.45 -68.22
N VAL A 15 -58.04 12.28 -68.43
CA VAL A 15 -59.12 11.77 -69.31
C VAL A 15 -58.65 11.19 -70.67
N LEU A 16 -58.58 9.85 -70.67
CA LEU A 16 -58.82 8.87 -71.75
C LEU A 16 -57.88 8.74 -72.97
N GLY A 17 -57.33 7.51 -73.08
CA GLY A 17 -56.69 6.94 -74.27
C GLY A 17 -55.35 6.25 -73.90
N TRP A 18 -55.11 4.95 -74.10
CA TRP A 18 -55.75 3.97 -74.99
C TRP A 18 -55.98 2.60 -74.31
N LEU A 19 -56.97 1.84 -74.82
CA LEU A 19 -57.10 0.39 -74.59
C LEU A 19 -56.28 -0.39 -75.63
N ALA A 20 -55.02 -0.73 -75.30
CA ALA A 20 -54.23 -1.85 -75.85
C ALA A 20 -52.81 -1.76 -75.24
N ALA A 21 -52.17 -2.80 -74.70
CA ALA A 21 -52.53 -4.22 -74.68
C ALA A 21 -52.42 -4.80 -73.26
N ALA A 22 -53.46 -5.51 -72.82
CA ALA A 22 -53.41 -6.38 -71.65
C ALA A 22 -52.64 -7.68 -71.99
N GLY A 23 -51.35 -7.54 -72.32
CA GLY A 23 -50.40 -8.65 -72.39
C GLY A 23 -49.94 -9.03 -71.00
N ALA A 24 -50.79 -9.73 -70.24
CA ALA A 24 -50.45 -10.19 -68.89
C ALA A 24 -49.35 -11.26 -68.94
N ARG A 25 -48.08 -10.83 -69.02
CA ARG A 25 -46.94 -11.68 -68.66
C ARG A 25 -47.10 -12.06 -67.19
N ARG A 26 -47.64 -13.26 -66.94
CA ARG A 26 -47.56 -13.94 -65.64
C ARG A 26 -46.12 -13.77 -65.14
N ARG A 27 -45.91 -13.04 -64.04
CA ARG A 27 -44.63 -13.10 -63.33
C ARG A 27 -44.54 -14.51 -62.76
N VAL A 28 -43.64 -15.29 -63.36
CA VAL A 28 -43.38 -16.67 -62.99
C VAL A 28 -42.59 -16.64 -61.69
N LEU A 29 -43.15 -17.25 -60.63
CA LEU A 29 -42.71 -17.06 -59.25
C LEU A 29 -41.22 -17.35 -59.08
N GLU A 30 -40.74 -18.49 -59.59
CA GLU A 30 -39.36 -18.94 -59.47
C GLU A 30 -38.32 -18.02 -60.11
N CYS A 31 -38.71 -17.20 -61.09
CA CYS A 31 -37.84 -16.22 -61.75
C CYS A 31 -37.82 -14.84 -61.08
N SER A 32 -38.60 -14.64 -60.01
CA SER A 32 -38.64 -13.37 -59.27
C SER A 32 -37.69 -13.39 -58.04
N PRO A 33 -37.21 -12.23 -57.57
CA PRO A 33 -36.42 -12.16 -56.33
C PRO A 33 -37.20 -12.76 -55.15
N GLY A 34 -36.63 -13.79 -54.50
CA GLY A 34 -37.28 -14.58 -53.45
C GLY A 34 -38.06 -15.81 -53.94
N GLY A 35 -38.15 -16.07 -55.25
CA GLY A 35 -38.76 -17.26 -55.83
C GLY A 35 -37.83 -18.48 -55.93
N HIS A 36 -36.53 -18.28 -55.76
CA HIS A 36 -35.48 -19.29 -55.74
C HIS A 36 -34.50 -19.00 -54.59
N GLN A 37 -33.85 -20.04 -54.09
CA GLN A 37 -32.72 -19.92 -53.18
C GLN A 37 -31.42 -19.71 -53.99
N VAL A 38 -30.46 -19.01 -53.41
CA VAL A 38 -29.12 -18.87 -54.01
C VAL A 38 -28.20 -19.92 -53.39
N LEU A 39 -27.65 -20.81 -54.22
CA LEU A 39 -26.70 -21.82 -53.83
C LEU A 39 -25.29 -21.27 -54.05
N GLN A 40 -24.73 -20.64 -53.02
CA GLN A 40 -23.43 -19.96 -53.06
C GLN A 40 -22.39 -20.70 -52.22
N SER A 41 -21.38 -21.25 -52.89
CA SER A 41 -20.20 -21.84 -52.24
C SER A 41 -19.05 -21.91 -53.25
N PRO A 42 -17.88 -21.31 -52.95
CA PRO A 42 -16.68 -21.39 -53.80
C PRO A 42 -16.28 -22.81 -54.20
N TYR A 43 -16.38 -23.75 -53.24
CA TYR A 43 -15.96 -25.12 -53.42
C TYR A 43 -16.78 -25.88 -54.49
N ARG A 44 -17.96 -25.38 -54.88
CA ARG A 44 -18.79 -26.01 -55.94
C ARG A 44 -18.25 -25.82 -57.36
N SER A 45 -17.18 -25.04 -57.54
CA SER A 45 -16.56 -24.85 -58.85
C SER A 45 -16.05 -26.16 -59.42
N VAL A 46 -16.23 -26.37 -60.73
CA VAL A 46 -15.59 -27.47 -61.47
C VAL A 46 -14.06 -27.43 -61.37
N ASP A 47 -13.47 -26.23 -61.18
CA ASP A 47 -12.03 -26.04 -61.05
C ASP A 47 -11.48 -26.40 -59.65
N PHE A 48 -12.34 -26.65 -58.66
CA PHE A 48 -11.92 -26.93 -57.29
C PHE A 48 -11.63 -28.43 -57.08
N ASP A 49 -10.34 -28.79 -57.02
CA ASP A 49 -9.91 -30.13 -56.63
C ASP A 49 -10.14 -30.36 -55.12
N SER A 50 -10.82 -31.46 -54.82
CA SER A 50 -11.27 -31.93 -53.52
C SER A 50 -10.52 -33.20 -53.07
N SER A 51 -9.49 -33.64 -53.82
CA SER A 51 -8.65 -34.80 -53.51
C SER A 51 -8.04 -34.71 -52.10
N HIS A 52 -7.54 -33.53 -51.73
CA HIS A 52 -6.97 -33.26 -50.41
C HIS A 52 -8.00 -33.31 -49.27
N LEU A 53 -9.26 -32.95 -49.51
CA LEU A 53 -10.35 -33.01 -48.53
C LEU A 53 -10.77 -34.45 -48.18
N GLN A 54 -10.24 -35.47 -48.86
CA GLN A 54 -10.48 -36.88 -48.50
C GLN A 54 -9.66 -37.35 -47.28
N GLN A 55 -8.65 -36.58 -46.86
CA GLN A 55 -7.77 -36.91 -45.73
C GLN A 55 -8.14 -36.18 -44.44
N SER A 56 -8.90 -35.08 -44.54
CA SER A 56 -9.51 -34.35 -43.43
C SER A 56 -10.95 -34.83 -43.17
N ALA A 57 -11.61 -34.28 -42.14
CA ALA A 57 -12.87 -34.80 -41.63
C ALA A 57 -14.01 -34.75 -42.67
N ILE A 58 -14.86 -35.78 -42.67
CA ILE A 58 -16.02 -35.94 -43.60
C ILE A 58 -16.97 -34.73 -43.59
N GLN A 59 -16.92 -33.90 -42.56
CA GLN A 59 -17.76 -32.71 -42.37
C GLN A 59 -17.43 -31.54 -43.31
N ASP A 60 -16.25 -31.52 -43.93
CA ASP A 60 -15.81 -30.45 -44.84
C ASP A 60 -16.20 -30.69 -46.32
N LEU A 61 -16.72 -31.88 -46.64
CA LEU A 61 -17.18 -32.24 -47.98
C LEU A 61 -18.61 -31.74 -48.26
N ILE A 62 -18.83 -31.22 -49.47
CA ILE A 62 -20.15 -30.84 -49.96
C ILE A 62 -21.03 -32.08 -50.11
N CYS A 63 -22.13 -32.06 -49.36
CA CYS A 63 -23.01 -33.19 -49.12
C CYS A 63 -24.48 -32.76 -49.31
N ASP A 64 -24.97 -32.69 -50.55
CA ASP A 64 -26.34 -32.25 -50.86
C ASP A 64 -27.42 -33.29 -50.52
N HIS A 65 -27.09 -34.30 -49.70
CA HIS A 65 -28.05 -35.25 -49.16
C HIS A 65 -29.10 -34.59 -48.25
N SER A 66 -28.73 -33.49 -47.59
CA SER A 66 -29.61 -32.67 -46.75
C SER A 66 -30.25 -31.48 -47.47
N LEU A 67 -30.01 -31.32 -48.79
CA LEU A 67 -30.53 -30.19 -49.57
C LEU A 67 -32.07 -30.24 -49.64
N THR A 68 -32.73 -29.14 -49.26
CA THR A 68 -34.19 -29.06 -49.33
C THR A 68 -34.69 -29.04 -50.79
N PRO A 69 -35.73 -29.81 -51.16
CA PRO A 69 -36.28 -29.74 -52.51
C PRO A 69 -36.80 -28.33 -52.86
N GLY A 70 -36.29 -27.71 -53.92
CA GLY A 70 -36.61 -26.31 -54.23
C GLY A 70 -35.97 -25.80 -55.53
N TRP A 71 -36.29 -24.56 -55.90
CA TRP A 71 -35.65 -23.85 -57.01
C TRP A 71 -34.36 -23.17 -56.52
N TYR A 72 -33.26 -23.43 -57.21
CA TYR A 72 -31.93 -22.92 -56.90
C TYR A 72 -31.31 -22.16 -58.07
N ARG A 73 -30.53 -21.12 -57.76
CA ARG A 73 -29.61 -20.44 -58.68
C ARG A 73 -28.19 -20.58 -58.14
N PHE A 74 -27.24 -20.96 -58.98
CA PHE A 74 -25.83 -21.08 -58.57
C PHE A 74 -25.11 -19.73 -58.67
N MET A 75 -24.24 -19.46 -57.70
CA MET A 75 -23.34 -18.31 -57.68
C MET A 75 -21.97 -18.76 -57.15
N ILE A 76 -20.89 -18.39 -57.83
CA ILE A 76 -19.51 -18.65 -57.41
C ILE A 76 -18.80 -17.29 -57.34
N PHE A 77 -18.26 -16.92 -56.17
CA PHE A 77 -17.63 -15.61 -55.92
C PHE A 77 -18.45 -14.42 -56.44
N ASP A 78 -19.76 -14.41 -56.13
CA ASP A 78 -20.75 -13.42 -56.61
C ASP A 78 -20.89 -13.26 -58.13
N LYS A 79 -20.27 -14.15 -58.92
CA LYS A 79 -20.48 -14.27 -60.37
C LYS A 79 -21.59 -15.30 -60.66
N PRO A 80 -22.40 -15.08 -61.72
CA PRO A 80 -23.40 -16.05 -62.14
C PRO A 80 -22.73 -17.34 -62.62
N ALA A 81 -23.27 -18.47 -62.17
CA ALA A 81 -22.77 -19.80 -62.52
C ALA A 81 -23.93 -20.72 -62.93
N GLU A 82 -23.62 -21.72 -63.75
CA GLU A 82 -24.57 -22.71 -64.26
C GLU A 82 -24.11 -24.13 -63.92
N MET A 83 -25.03 -25.10 -63.88
CA MET A 83 -24.61 -26.51 -63.75
C MET A 83 -23.84 -26.93 -65.02
N PRO A 84 -22.62 -27.49 -64.91
CA PRO A 84 -21.83 -27.89 -66.06
C PRO A 84 -22.56 -28.97 -66.88
N THR A 85 -22.56 -28.83 -68.20
CA THR A 85 -23.21 -29.79 -69.12
C THR A 85 -22.27 -30.88 -69.63
N LYS A 86 -21.04 -30.94 -69.09
CA LYS A 86 -19.99 -31.92 -69.39
C LYS A 86 -19.70 -32.75 -68.15
N CYS A 87 -19.20 -33.98 -68.35
CA CYS A 87 -18.80 -34.84 -67.24
C CYS A 87 -17.63 -34.23 -66.46
N VAL A 88 -17.87 -33.94 -65.17
CA VAL A 88 -16.86 -33.50 -64.22
C VAL A 88 -16.10 -34.72 -63.67
N GLU A 89 -14.81 -34.58 -63.40
CA GLU A 89 -13.93 -35.61 -62.82
C GLU A 89 -14.31 -35.90 -61.36
N MET A 90 -14.01 -37.09 -60.82
CA MET A 90 -14.21 -37.36 -59.39
C MET A 90 -13.34 -36.44 -58.53
N ASN A 91 -13.79 -36.18 -57.31
CA ASN A 91 -13.10 -35.29 -56.37
C ASN A 91 -13.01 -33.83 -56.85
N HIS A 92 -14.02 -33.35 -57.59
CA HIS A 92 -14.17 -31.92 -57.91
C HIS A 92 -15.47 -31.38 -57.31
N CYS A 93 -15.67 -30.06 -57.35
CA CYS A 93 -16.86 -29.38 -56.81
C CYS A 93 -17.07 -29.57 -55.30
N GLY A 94 -15.99 -29.77 -54.54
CA GLY A 94 -16.00 -29.90 -53.08
C GLY A 94 -16.52 -31.25 -52.59
N THR A 95 -16.62 -32.25 -53.46
CA THR A 95 -17.30 -33.52 -53.16
C THR A 95 -16.60 -34.71 -53.82
N GLN A 96 -16.79 -35.92 -53.28
CA GLN A 96 -16.25 -37.15 -53.87
C GLN A 96 -17.02 -37.55 -55.15
N ALA A 97 -18.32 -37.25 -55.18
CA ALA A 97 -19.25 -37.60 -56.26
C ALA A 97 -19.88 -36.33 -56.87
N PRO A 98 -19.20 -35.65 -57.79
CA PRO A 98 -19.71 -34.43 -58.42
C PRO A 98 -20.90 -34.71 -59.34
N VAL A 99 -21.94 -33.87 -59.21
CA VAL A 99 -23.20 -33.97 -59.94
C VAL A 99 -23.29 -32.85 -60.99
N TRP A 100 -23.39 -33.25 -62.26
CA TRP A 100 -23.41 -32.40 -63.44
C TRP A 100 -24.68 -32.63 -64.28
N LEU A 101 -25.00 -31.75 -65.23
CA LEU A 101 -26.24 -31.81 -66.00
C LEU A 101 -26.05 -32.58 -67.32
N SER A 102 -26.67 -33.76 -67.46
CA SER A 102 -26.55 -34.57 -68.67
C SER A 102 -27.58 -34.18 -69.73
N LEU A 103 -27.07 -33.67 -70.84
CA LEU A 103 -27.81 -33.44 -72.07
C LEU A 103 -27.63 -34.65 -73.00
N ARG A 104 -28.74 -35.24 -73.46
CA ARG A 104 -28.74 -36.25 -74.53
C ARG A 104 -28.58 -35.55 -75.89
N GLU A 105 -28.21 -36.27 -76.94
CA GLU A 105 -28.03 -35.70 -78.29
C GLU A 105 -29.28 -34.97 -78.84
N SER A 106 -30.48 -35.35 -78.37
CA SER A 106 -31.75 -34.69 -78.68
C SER A 106 -32.16 -33.57 -77.72
N ASP A 107 -31.40 -33.31 -76.66
CA ASP A 107 -31.78 -32.42 -75.56
C ASP A 107 -30.92 -31.15 -75.48
N SER A 108 -31.47 -30.03 -75.95
CA SER A 108 -30.94 -28.70 -75.62
C SER A 108 -31.38 -28.22 -74.23
N MET A 109 -30.69 -27.19 -73.74
CA MET A 109 -31.18 -26.32 -72.64
C MET A 109 -32.52 -25.66 -73.00
N PRO A 110 -33.37 -25.32 -72.00
CA PRO A 110 -34.67 -24.70 -72.23
C PRO A 110 -34.58 -23.29 -72.84
N GLY A 111 -35.49 -22.97 -73.76
CA GLY A 111 -35.62 -21.63 -74.32
C GLY A 111 -36.14 -20.60 -73.31
N PRO A 112 -35.97 -19.28 -73.53
CA PRO A 112 -36.40 -18.24 -72.59
C PRO A 112 -37.87 -18.36 -72.21
N GLY A 113 -38.15 -18.57 -70.92
CA GLY A 113 -39.51 -18.77 -70.40
C GLY A 113 -40.06 -20.20 -70.55
N GLU A 114 -39.23 -21.21 -70.81
CA GLU A 114 -39.56 -22.65 -70.82
C GLU A 114 -39.09 -23.37 -69.53
N ILE A 115 -39.83 -24.39 -69.05
CA ILE A 115 -39.33 -25.38 -68.08
C ILE A 115 -39.08 -26.67 -68.85
N LYS A 116 -37.88 -27.24 -68.73
CA LYS A 116 -37.56 -28.56 -69.27
C LYS A 116 -37.10 -29.50 -68.17
N GLN A 117 -37.58 -30.74 -68.18
CA GLN A 117 -37.11 -31.79 -67.28
C GLN A 117 -35.90 -32.49 -67.91
N LEU A 118 -34.77 -32.47 -67.20
CA LEU A 118 -33.48 -33.01 -67.60
C LEU A 118 -32.99 -34.01 -66.53
N THR A 119 -31.88 -34.69 -66.81
CA THR A 119 -31.25 -35.63 -65.87
C THR A 119 -29.91 -35.09 -65.44
N ALA A 120 -29.70 -34.89 -64.15
CA ALA A 120 -28.36 -34.72 -63.59
C ALA A 120 -27.72 -36.10 -63.34
N CYS A 121 -26.41 -36.18 -63.55
CA CYS A 121 -25.62 -37.39 -63.44
C CYS A 121 -24.53 -37.19 -62.39
N ALA A 122 -24.31 -38.18 -61.52
CA ALA A 122 -23.16 -38.21 -60.63
C ALA A 122 -22.02 -39.03 -61.27
N THR A 123 -20.82 -38.47 -61.31
CA THR A 123 -19.61 -39.19 -61.73
C THR A 123 -19.12 -40.11 -60.62
N TRP A 124 -18.78 -41.36 -60.95
CA TRP A 124 -18.16 -42.31 -60.02
C TRP A 124 -17.18 -43.26 -60.72
N GLN A 125 -16.21 -43.76 -59.96
CA GLN A 125 -15.22 -44.73 -60.40
C GLN A 125 -15.07 -45.80 -59.30
N PHE A 126 -15.08 -47.06 -59.69
CA PHE A 126 -14.92 -48.17 -58.76
C PHE A 126 -13.43 -48.43 -58.48
N PHE A 127 -13.08 -48.64 -57.22
CA PHE A 127 -11.70 -48.73 -56.69
C PHE A 127 -10.77 -49.80 -57.31
N PHE A 128 -11.24 -50.59 -58.28
CA PHE A 128 -10.46 -51.60 -59.01
C PHE A 128 -10.74 -51.61 -60.53
N SER A 129 -11.28 -50.52 -61.09
CA SER A 129 -11.55 -50.40 -62.53
C SER A 129 -11.06 -49.07 -63.12
N THR A 130 -10.55 -49.13 -64.36
CA THR A 130 -10.25 -47.96 -65.19
C THR A 130 -11.49 -47.40 -65.91
N SER A 131 -12.65 -48.05 -65.79
CA SER A 131 -13.92 -47.55 -66.34
C SER A 131 -14.52 -46.47 -65.43
N LYS A 132 -14.42 -45.21 -65.86
CA LYS A 132 -15.14 -44.05 -65.29
C LYS A 132 -16.60 -44.08 -65.75
N ASP A 133 -17.55 -44.18 -64.84
CA ASP A 133 -18.97 -43.99 -65.17
C ASP A 133 -19.38 -42.55 -64.80
N CYS A 134 -19.45 -41.71 -65.82
CA CYS A 134 -19.90 -40.32 -65.70
C CYS A 134 -21.37 -40.17 -65.30
N CYS A 135 -22.18 -41.24 -65.29
CA CYS A 135 -23.59 -41.18 -64.92
C CYS A 135 -24.07 -42.44 -64.19
N LEU A 136 -23.35 -42.82 -63.12
CA LEU A 136 -23.72 -43.97 -62.28
C LEU A 136 -25.08 -43.73 -61.58
N PHE A 137 -25.27 -42.54 -61.01
CA PHE A 137 -26.54 -42.13 -60.40
C PHE A 137 -27.24 -41.08 -61.28
N ARG A 138 -28.55 -41.26 -61.48
CA ARG A 138 -29.42 -40.37 -62.29
C ARG A 138 -30.41 -39.66 -61.39
N ILE A 139 -30.36 -38.34 -61.37
CA ILE A 139 -31.19 -37.48 -60.52
C ILE A 139 -32.08 -36.61 -61.42
N PRO A 140 -33.41 -36.62 -61.27
CA PRO A 140 -34.30 -35.80 -62.09
C PRO A 140 -34.22 -34.33 -61.66
N VAL A 141 -33.87 -33.43 -62.59
CA VAL A 141 -33.79 -31.98 -62.37
C VAL A 141 -34.72 -31.27 -63.34
N ARG A 142 -35.41 -30.20 -62.91
CA ARG A 142 -36.16 -29.33 -63.84
C ARG A 142 -35.41 -28.02 -63.99
N VAL A 143 -35.08 -27.65 -65.22
CA VAL A 143 -34.36 -26.41 -65.52
C VAL A 143 -35.35 -25.41 -66.12
N ARG A 144 -35.31 -24.17 -65.62
CA ARG A 144 -36.16 -23.07 -66.05
C ARG A 144 -35.29 -21.91 -66.49
N ASN A 145 -35.44 -21.49 -67.75
CA ASN A 145 -34.76 -20.32 -68.28
C ASN A 145 -35.58 -19.06 -67.92
N CYS A 146 -34.99 -18.17 -67.12
CA CYS A 146 -35.63 -16.92 -66.68
C CYS A 146 -35.33 -15.71 -67.59
N GLY A 147 -34.59 -15.91 -68.69
CA GLY A 147 -34.10 -14.87 -69.60
C GLY A 147 -32.61 -14.62 -69.36
N ASP A 148 -32.28 -14.03 -68.22
CA ASP A 148 -30.91 -13.59 -67.89
C ASP A 148 -30.12 -14.64 -67.07
N PHE A 149 -30.77 -15.71 -66.62
CA PHE A 149 -30.19 -16.80 -65.84
C PHE A 149 -31.09 -18.04 -65.87
N PHE A 150 -30.53 -19.21 -65.52
CA PHE A 150 -31.30 -20.43 -65.26
C PHE A 150 -31.56 -20.63 -63.76
N VAL A 151 -32.69 -21.24 -63.44
CA VAL A 151 -32.96 -21.82 -62.11
C VAL A 151 -33.25 -23.31 -62.22
N TYR A 152 -32.76 -24.07 -61.24
CA TYR A 152 -32.74 -25.52 -61.23
C TYR A 152 -33.59 -26.02 -60.07
N PHE A 153 -34.61 -26.84 -60.33
CA PHE A 153 -35.36 -27.52 -59.29
C PHE A 153 -34.56 -28.74 -58.85
N LEU A 154 -33.82 -28.59 -57.74
CA LEU A 154 -32.95 -29.62 -57.18
C LEU A 154 -33.68 -30.45 -56.12
N GLN A 155 -33.15 -31.64 -55.88
CA GLN A 155 -33.63 -32.59 -54.86
C GLN A 155 -32.42 -33.13 -54.07
N PRO A 156 -32.61 -33.60 -52.83
CA PRO A 156 -31.52 -34.18 -52.04
C PRO A 156 -30.93 -35.41 -52.74
N THR A 157 -29.59 -35.53 -52.68
CA THR A 157 -28.82 -36.56 -53.38
C THR A 157 -28.86 -37.92 -52.66
N GLN A 158 -28.59 -39.02 -53.38
CA GLN A 158 -28.66 -40.39 -52.84
C GLN A 158 -27.38 -40.77 -52.08
N GLY A 159 -27.14 -40.11 -50.95
CA GLY A 159 -25.87 -40.14 -50.22
C GLY A 159 -25.03 -38.89 -50.51
N CYS A 160 -23.77 -38.88 -50.08
CA CYS A 160 -22.95 -37.67 -50.04
C CYS A 160 -22.38 -37.30 -51.42
N MET A 161 -23.20 -36.62 -52.22
CA MET A 161 -22.86 -36.08 -53.54
C MET A 161 -23.13 -34.57 -53.56
N GLY A 162 -22.44 -33.81 -54.42
CA GLY A 162 -22.58 -32.36 -54.52
C GLY A 162 -22.90 -31.87 -55.93
N TYR A 163 -23.87 -30.97 -56.06
CA TYR A 163 -24.18 -30.26 -57.30
C TYR A 163 -23.07 -29.25 -57.64
N CYS A 164 -22.42 -29.48 -58.78
CA CYS A 164 -21.40 -28.62 -59.37
C CYS A 164 -21.97 -27.34 -59.98
N ALA A 165 -21.13 -26.32 -60.09
CA ALA A 165 -21.36 -25.15 -60.92
C ALA A 165 -20.09 -24.68 -61.66
N GLU A 166 -20.28 -24.04 -62.80
CA GLU A 166 -19.25 -23.51 -63.70
C GLU A 166 -19.56 -22.02 -63.95
N VAL A 167 -18.55 -21.15 -63.87
CA VAL A 167 -18.75 -19.68 -63.98
C VAL A 167 -18.99 -19.29 -65.44
N ILE A 168 -20.03 -18.49 -65.68
CA ILE A 168 -20.29 -17.95 -67.02
C ILE A 168 -19.18 -16.95 -67.37
N SER A 169 -18.36 -17.28 -68.36
CA SER A 169 -17.27 -16.42 -68.83
C SER A 169 -17.75 -15.48 -69.94
N ASP A 170 -17.67 -14.16 -69.71
CA ASP A 170 -18.02 -13.10 -70.68
C ASP A 170 -17.00 -12.96 -71.82
N ALA A 171 -16.86 -14.01 -72.63
CA ALA A 171 -16.03 -13.99 -73.83
C ALA A 171 -16.79 -13.40 -75.04
N ARG A 172 -16.89 -12.07 -75.09
CA ARG A 172 -17.18 -11.34 -76.34
C ARG A 172 -15.89 -10.73 -76.90
N PRO A 173 -15.43 -11.10 -78.11
CA PRO A 173 -14.27 -10.44 -78.71
C PRO A 173 -14.62 -8.99 -79.05
N GLN A 174 -13.96 -8.03 -78.41
CA GLN A 174 -14.10 -6.62 -78.76
C GLN A 174 -13.41 -6.34 -80.10
N THR A 175 -14.19 -5.82 -81.04
CA THR A 175 -13.69 -5.17 -82.26
C THR A 175 -12.97 -3.88 -81.90
N CYS A 176 -11.84 -3.60 -82.56
CA CYS A 176 -11.11 -2.34 -82.40
C CYS A 176 -11.89 -1.18 -83.05
N ASP A 177 -12.00 -0.05 -82.36
CA ASP A 177 -12.54 1.21 -82.92
C ASP A 177 -11.42 2.10 -83.51
N PRO A 178 -11.74 3.06 -84.39
CA PRO A 178 -10.83 3.43 -85.47
C PRO A 178 -10.07 4.75 -85.27
N GLU A 179 -8.87 4.72 -84.69
CA GLU A 179 -7.89 5.82 -84.87
C GLU A 179 -6.42 5.39 -84.74
N GLY A 180 -6.05 4.27 -85.38
CA GLY A 180 -4.66 3.83 -85.51
C GLY A 180 -4.40 3.20 -86.90
N THR A 181 -3.41 3.72 -87.63
CA THR A 181 -3.05 3.22 -88.97
C THR A 181 -2.37 1.85 -88.90
N GLU A 182 -2.88 0.93 -89.72
CA GLU A 182 -2.41 -0.44 -89.88
C GLU A 182 -1.21 -0.52 -90.84
N ILE A 183 -0.11 -1.16 -90.41
CA ILE A 183 0.95 -1.69 -91.28
C ILE A 183 1.36 -3.06 -90.70
N ASP A 184 1.29 -4.11 -91.51
CA ASP A 184 1.69 -5.51 -91.21
C ASP A 184 1.09 -6.15 -89.93
N GLY A 185 -0.17 -5.83 -89.60
CA GLY A 185 -1.03 -6.71 -88.80
C GLY A 185 -0.63 -6.96 -87.33
N ILE A 186 0.25 -6.14 -86.75
CA ILE A 186 0.68 -6.26 -85.34
C ILE A 186 0.39 -4.96 -84.59
N CYS A 187 -0.49 -5.03 -83.60
CA CYS A 187 -0.67 -3.96 -82.60
C CYS A 187 0.50 -3.97 -81.60
N ASN A 188 1.54 -3.19 -81.87
CA ASN A 188 2.66 -3.01 -80.94
C ASN A 188 2.33 -1.97 -79.87
N LEU A 189 1.89 -2.44 -78.69
CA LEU A 189 2.10 -1.69 -77.44
C LEU A 189 3.44 -2.12 -76.83
N ALA A 190 4.21 -1.13 -76.36
CA ALA A 190 5.53 -1.36 -75.77
C ALA A 190 5.44 -2.25 -74.51
N PRO A 191 6.50 -3.01 -74.16
CA PRO A 191 6.52 -3.81 -72.94
C PRO A 191 6.63 -2.92 -71.70
N THR A 192 5.51 -2.36 -71.26
CA THR A 192 5.36 -1.86 -69.88
C THR A 192 5.46 -3.05 -68.95
N SER A 193 6.51 -3.08 -68.13
CA SER A 193 6.66 -4.04 -67.03
C SER A 193 5.40 -4.05 -66.17
N SER A 194 4.63 -5.14 -66.24
CA SER A 194 3.59 -5.43 -65.26
C SER A 194 4.21 -5.38 -63.86
N PRO A 195 3.66 -4.61 -62.90
CA PRO A 195 4.10 -4.72 -61.52
C PRO A 195 3.98 -6.18 -61.09
N SER A 196 4.99 -6.72 -60.43
CA SER A 196 4.83 -7.94 -59.66
C SER A 196 3.78 -7.65 -58.58
N VAL A 197 2.56 -8.17 -58.76
CA VAL A 197 1.47 -7.97 -57.81
C VAL A 197 1.78 -8.79 -56.56
N SER A 198 2.51 -8.19 -55.64
CA SER A 198 2.76 -8.72 -54.30
C SER A 198 1.47 -8.60 -53.47
N PRO A 199 1.10 -9.62 -52.68
CA PRO A 199 -0.08 -9.55 -51.84
C PRO A 199 0.05 -8.44 -50.76
N PRO A 200 -1.09 -7.83 -50.37
CA PRO A 200 -1.10 -6.69 -49.47
C PRO A 200 -0.66 -7.08 -48.05
N LEU A 201 0.25 -6.32 -47.47
CA LEU A 201 0.80 -6.62 -46.13
C LEU A 201 -0.32 -6.66 -45.06
N PRO A 202 -0.39 -7.69 -44.21
CA PRO A 202 -1.33 -7.73 -43.10
C PRO A 202 -1.02 -6.65 -42.05
N SER A 203 -2.03 -6.32 -41.23
CA SER A 203 -1.87 -5.51 -40.02
C SER A 203 -0.94 -6.19 -39.04
N VAL A 204 -0.27 -5.40 -38.18
CA VAL A 204 0.48 -5.93 -37.04
C VAL A 204 -0.44 -6.86 -36.22
N PRO A 205 -0.08 -8.14 -36.02
CA PRO A 205 -0.94 -9.04 -35.27
C PRO A 205 -1.00 -8.70 -33.79
N GLU A 206 -2.18 -8.84 -33.19
CA GLU A 206 -2.41 -8.64 -31.76
C GLU A 206 -2.75 -9.98 -31.09
N VAL A 207 -2.02 -10.30 -30.02
CA VAL A 207 -2.16 -11.55 -29.25
C VAL A 207 -2.86 -11.25 -27.92
N VAL A 208 -3.97 -11.96 -27.67
CA VAL A 208 -4.78 -11.83 -26.45
C VAL A 208 -5.09 -13.22 -25.91
N ALA A 209 -5.03 -13.41 -24.58
CA ALA A 209 -5.46 -14.66 -23.95
C ALA A 209 -6.99 -14.69 -23.77
N GLU A 210 -7.64 -15.74 -24.28
CA GLU A 210 -9.07 -15.98 -24.16
C GLU A 210 -9.34 -17.35 -23.52
N MET A 211 -10.44 -17.49 -22.78
CA MET A 211 -10.84 -18.75 -22.14
C MET A 211 -12.01 -19.37 -22.90
N ILE A 212 -11.81 -20.58 -23.43
CA ILE A 212 -12.78 -21.28 -24.26
C ILE A 212 -13.05 -22.66 -23.65
N LYS A 213 -14.26 -22.87 -23.14
CA LYS A 213 -14.72 -24.15 -22.55
C LYS A 213 -13.81 -24.71 -21.43
N GLY A 214 -13.15 -23.84 -20.66
CA GLY A 214 -12.25 -24.21 -19.57
C GLY A 214 -10.77 -24.33 -19.94
N SER A 215 -10.43 -24.47 -21.23
CA SER A 215 -9.06 -24.33 -21.73
C SER A 215 -8.72 -22.86 -22.00
N ILE A 216 -7.43 -22.53 -21.93
CA ILE A 216 -6.88 -21.20 -22.21
C ILE A 216 -6.22 -21.22 -23.58
N TYR A 217 -6.58 -20.26 -24.44
CA TYR A 217 -6.01 -20.10 -25.76
C TYR A 217 -5.41 -18.71 -25.93
N LEU A 218 -4.24 -18.63 -26.55
CA LEU A 218 -3.68 -17.40 -27.08
C LEU A 218 -4.29 -17.18 -28.47
N ARG A 219 -5.05 -16.10 -28.62
CA ARG A 219 -5.69 -15.73 -29.88
C ARG A 219 -4.88 -14.62 -30.54
N CYS A 220 -4.32 -14.92 -31.70
CA CYS A 220 -3.68 -13.94 -32.56
C CYS A 220 -4.70 -13.41 -33.57
N THR A 221 -4.83 -12.10 -33.70
CA THR A 221 -5.77 -11.45 -34.64
C THR A 221 -5.00 -10.57 -35.63
N PHE A 222 -5.37 -10.65 -36.91
CA PHE A 222 -4.68 -9.99 -38.03
C PHE A 222 -5.66 -9.80 -39.19
N GLY A 223 -5.47 -8.75 -40.00
CA GLY A 223 -6.32 -8.51 -41.17
C GLY A 223 -5.67 -7.57 -42.17
N ILE A 224 -6.29 -7.41 -43.34
CA ILE A 224 -5.81 -6.47 -44.35
C ILE A 224 -6.71 -5.23 -44.33
N PRO A 225 -6.18 -4.02 -44.04
CA PRO A 225 -7.02 -2.85 -43.81
C PRO A 225 -7.94 -2.45 -44.96
N PHE A 226 -7.58 -2.75 -46.22
CA PHE A 226 -8.32 -2.27 -47.41
C PHE A 226 -8.24 -3.19 -48.65
N THR A 227 -8.92 -4.35 -48.68
CA THR A 227 -9.18 -5.08 -49.94
C THR A 227 -10.46 -5.91 -49.95
N ASN A 228 -11.16 -5.93 -51.09
CA ASN A 228 -12.26 -6.87 -51.41
C ASN A 228 -11.76 -8.16 -52.10
N SER A 229 -10.47 -8.52 -51.98
CA SER A 229 -9.86 -9.66 -52.66
C SER A 229 -9.76 -10.88 -51.76
N SER A 230 -10.01 -12.07 -52.31
CA SER A 230 -9.83 -13.36 -51.62
C SER A 230 -8.36 -13.64 -51.33
N VAL A 231 -7.92 -13.28 -50.13
CA VAL A 231 -6.57 -13.47 -49.60
C VAL A 231 -6.59 -14.52 -48.50
N GLY A 232 -5.56 -15.36 -48.47
CA GLY A 232 -5.27 -16.26 -47.35
C GLY A 232 -4.11 -15.71 -46.53
N PHE A 233 -3.95 -16.25 -45.33
CA PHE A 233 -2.87 -15.92 -44.41
C PHE A 233 -2.06 -17.17 -44.09
N ILE A 234 -0.76 -17.00 -43.89
CA ILE A 234 0.10 -18.00 -43.26
C ILE A 234 0.47 -17.44 -41.90
N VAL A 235 0.23 -18.21 -40.84
CA VAL A 235 0.46 -17.80 -39.46
C VAL A 235 1.48 -18.74 -38.84
N THR A 236 2.54 -18.15 -38.28
CA THR A 236 3.57 -18.89 -37.57
C THR A 236 3.66 -18.38 -36.14
N TRP A 237 3.42 -19.26 -35.18
CA TRP A 237 3.64 -19.01 -33.77
C TRP A 237 5.06 -19.41 -33.38
N SER A 238 5.73 -18.58 -32.58
CA SER A 238 7.04 -18.90 -32.03
C SER A 238 7.15 -18.50 -30.56
N ARG A 239 8.00 -19.21 -29.81
CA ARG A 239 8.40 -18.85 -28.44
C ARG A 239 9.86 -18.43 -28.40
N LEU A 240 10.22 -17.56 -27.46
CA LEU A 240 11.61 -17.22 -27.19
C LEU A 240 12.23 -18.26 -26.24
N SER A 241 13.34 -18.88 -26.65
CA SER A 241 14.14 -19.74 -25.78
C SER A 241 14.91 -18.91 -24.73
N PRO A 242 15.41 -19.52 -23.64
CA PRO A 242 16.25 -18.85 -22.65
C PRO A 242 17.52 -18.20 -23.24
N GLU A 243 18.03 -18.75 -24.36
CA GLU A 243 19.18 -18.24 -25.11
C GLU A 243 18.83 -17.09 -26.08
N GLY A 244 17.56 -16.65 -26.10
CA GLY A 244 17.07 -15.58 -26.97
C GLY A 244 16.79 -16.00 -28.42
N VAL A 245 16.71 -17.31 -28.70
CA VAL A 245 16.41 -17.85 -30.03
C VAL A 245 14.90 -18.07 -30.16
N LYS A 246 14.30 -17.68 -31.29
CA LYS A 246 12.88 -17.97 -31.56
C LYS A 246 12.70 -19.39 -32.08
N GLU A 247 11.97 -20.21 -31.34
CA GLU A 247 11.58 -21.58 -31.72
C GLU A 247 10.18 -21.56 -32.32
N GLU A 248 10.01 -22.14 -33.52
CA GLU A 248 8.70 -22.30 -34.16
C GLU A 248 7.88 -23.37 -33.44
N LEU A 249 6.64 -23.03 -33.06
CA LEU A 249 5.70 -23.92 -32.39
C LEU A 249 4.69 -24.52 -33.35
N THR A 250 4.07 -23.68 -34.18
CA THR A 250 3.07 -24.07 -35.18
C THR A 250 3.16 -23.17 -36.40
N HIS A 251 2.88 -23.74 -37.56
CA HIS A 251 2.80 -23.04 -38.84
C HIS A 251 1.52 -23.50 -39.55
N GLU A 252 0.56 -22.60 -39.75
CA GLU A 252 -0.75 -22.90 -40.33
C GLU A 252 -1.13 -21.96 -41.47
N THR A 253 -2.05 -22.43 -42.33
CA THR A 253 -2.61 -21.65 -43.44
C THR A 253 -4.05 -21.30 -43.12
N ALA A 254 -4.30 -20.07 -42.69
CA ALA A 254 -5.60 -19.59 -42.23
C ALA A 254 -6.33 -18.78 -43.31
N VAL A 255 -7.62 -19.07 -43.53
CA VAL A 255 -8.52 -18.20 -44.32
C VAL A 255 -9.24 -17.18 -43.44
N HIS A 256 -9.23 -17.39 -42.12
CA HIS A 256 -9.80 -16.49 -41.13
C HIS A 256 -8.79 -15.43 -40.67
N THR A 257 -9.29 -14.30 -40.18
CA THR A 257 -8.52 -13.17 -39.65
C THR A 257 -8.03 -13.38 -38.20
N PHE A 258 -7.86 -14.64 -37.80
CA PHE A 258 -7.35 -15.02 -36.49
C PHE A 258 -6.78 -16.44 -36.48
N SER A 259 -5.94 -16.72 -35.49
CA SER A 259 -5.33 -18.01 -35.16
C SER A 259 -5.46 -18.28 -33.64
N LEU A 260 -5.44 -19.55 -33.22
CA LEU A 260 -5.53 -19.97 -31.82
C LEU A 260 -4.41 -20.96 -31.47
N LEU A 261 -3.68 -20.68 -30.40
CA LEU A 261 -2.68 -21.57 -29.81
C LEU A 261 -3.10 -21.96 -28.39
N GLU A 262 -3.15 -23.25 -28.06
CA GLU A 262 -3.53 -23.71 -26.72
C GLU A 262 -2.38 -23.54 -25.73
N LEU A 263 -2.69 -23.03 -24.53
CA LEU A 263 -1.73 -22.95 -23.44
C LEU A 263 -1.81 -24.23 -22.59
N ASP A 264 -1.06 -25.24 -23.02
CA ASP A 264 -1.16 -26.63 -22.55
C ASP A 264 -0.16 -27.01 -21.44
N GLY A 265 0.81 -26.14 -21.12
CA GLY A 265 1.90 -26.42 -20.19
C GLY A 265 3.03 -27.31 -20.77
N ILE A 266 2.94 -27.71 -22.04
CA ILE A 266 3.89 -28.59 -22.71
C ILE A 266 4.63 -27.83 -23.82
N ASN A 267 3.87 -27.28 -24.76
CA ASN A 267 4.36 -26.46 -25.87
C ASN A 267 4.53 -25.00 -25.46
N VAL A 268 3.59 -24.48 -24.66
CA VAL A 268 3.63 -23.13 -24.05
C VAL A 268 3.38 -23.25 -22.55
N ARG A 269 4.27 -22.67 -21.75
CA ARG A 269 4.24 -22.65 -20.28
C ARG A 269 4.02 -21.26 -19.74
N LEU A 270 3.59 -21.17 -18.48
CA LEU A 270 3.61 -19.91 -17.76
C LEU A 270 5.07 -19.46 -17.55
N GLY A 271 5.36 -18.21 -17.88
CA GLY A 271 6.70 -17.64 -17.99
C GLY A 271 7.18 -17.46 -19.45
N ASP A 272 6.57 -18.12 -20.43
CA ASP A 272 7.03 -18.06 -21.82
C ASP A 272 6.73 -16.70 -22.49
N ARG A 273 7.62 -16.30 -23.40
CA ARG A 273 7.50 -15.11 -24.26
C ARG A 273 7.16 -15.56 -25.67
N VAL A 274 5.95 -15.26 -26.13
CA VAL A 274 5.34 -15.77 -27.37
C VAL A 274 5.16 -14.66 -28.40
N TYR A 275 5.37 -15.01 -29.67
CA TYR A 275 5.23 -14.13 -30.83
C TYR A 275 4.33 -14.81 -31.88
N CYS A 276 3.41 -14.05 -32.45
CA CYS A 276 2.63 -14.46 -33.61
C CYS A 276 3.10 -13.68 -34.83
N SER A 277 3.44 -14.36 -35.92
CA SER A 277 3.78 -13.72 -37.19
C SER A 277 2.81 -14.13 -38.28
N SER A 278 2.45 -13.20 -39.16
CA SER A 278 1.51 -13.45 -40.27
C SER A 278 2.02 -12.89 -41.60
N SER A 279 1.94 -13.68 -42.66
CA SER A 279 2.07 -13.23 -44.05
C SER A 279 0.75 -13.46 -44.79
N SER A 280 0.55 -12.76 -45.90
CA SER A 280 -0.63 -12.94 -46.76
C SER A 280 -0.24 -13.52 -48.12
N PHE A 281 -1.19 -14.17 -48.78
CA PHE A 281 -1.06 -14.65 -50.15
C PHE A 281 -2.40 -14.51 -50.90
N PHE A 282 -2.35 -14.45 -52.23
CA PHE A 282 -3.56 -14.51 -53.04
C PHE A 282 -4.02 -15.96 -53.20
N MET A 283 -5.30 -16.24 -52.95
CA MET A 283 -5.84 -17.61 -53.06
C MET A 283 -5.67 -18.22 -54.48
N GLU A 284 -5.51 -17.38 -55.51
CA GLU A 284 -5.22 -17.78 -56.89
C GLU A 284 -3.76 -18.20 -57.12
N LYS A 285 -2.82 -17.79 -56.26
CA LYS A 285 -1.36 -18.06 -56.35
C LYS A 285 -0.71 -18.14 -54.95
N PRO A 286 -0.82 -19.27 -54.24
CA PRO A 286 -0.25 -19.44 -52.89
C PRO A 286 1.27 -19.30 -52.80
N ASP A 287 1.98 -19.56 -53.90
CA ASP A 287 3.44 -19.46 -53.99
C ASP A 287 3.98 -18.02 -53.86
N ILE A 288 3.10 -17.01 -54.00
CA ILE A 288 3.47 -15.59 -53.92
C ILE A 288 2.94 -15.02 -52.60
N GLN A 289 3.83 -14.94 -51.62
CA GLN A 289 3.55 -14.49 -50.25
C GLN A 289 4.07 -13.06 -50.00
N SER A 290 3.49 -12.36 -49.03
CA SER A 290 4.03 -11.10 -48.51
C SER A 290 5.22 -11.35 -47.61
N SER A 291 5.98 -10.31 -47.27
CA SER A 291 6.80 -10.35 -46.05
C SER A 291 5.90 -10.63 -44.83
N SER A 292 6.43 -11.39 -43.86
CA SER A 292 5.74 -11.63 -42.59
C SER A 292 5.76 -10.38 -41.70
N VAL A 293 4.67 -10.14 -40.98
CA VAL A 293 4.54 -9.10 -39.94
C VAL A 293 4.35 -9.78 -38.60
N GLU A 294 5.17 -9.41 -37.62
CA GLU A 294 5.18 -10.00 -36.29
C GLU A 294 4.42 -9.14 -35.27
N SER A 295 3.81 -9.80 -34.29
CA SER A 295 3.17 -9.19 -33.13
C SER A 295 4.19 -8.52 -32.21
N LYS A 296 3.70 -7.73 -31.26
CA LYS A 296 4.47 -7.45 -30.05
C LYS A 296 4.72 -8.75 -29.27
N GLU A 297 5.75 -8.74 -28.42
CA GLU A 297 5.99 -9.80 -27.44
C GLU A 297 4.76 -9.98 -26.53
N PHE A 298 4.23 -11.19 -26.44
CA PHE A 298 3.21 -11.56 -25.47
C PHE A 298 3.85 -12.44 -24.39
N PHE A 299 3.95 -11.94 -23.17
CA PHE A 299 4.37 -12.73 -22.02
C PHE A 299 3.16 -13.47 -21.44
N ALA A 300 3.23 -14.79 -21.31
CA ALA A 300 2.16 -15.61 -20.75
C ALA A 300 2.44 -15.95 -19.28
N GLY A 301 1.87 -15.21 -18.32
CA GLY A 301 2.12 -15.49 -16.89
C GLY A 301 1.64 -14.43 -15.91
N ILE A 302 2.42 -14.25 -14.85
CA ILE A 302 2.29 -13.14 -13.89
C ILE A 302 3.58 -12.30 -13.95
N LYS A 303 3.45 -10.99 -14.01
CA LYS A 303 4.55 -10.02 -13.85
C LYS A 303 4.37 -9.22 -12.58
N ILE A 304 5.51 -8.84 -11.99
CA ILE A 304 5.60 -7.95 -10.84
C ILE A 304 6.19 -6.62 -11.33
N HIS A 305 5.52 -5.51 -11.02
CA HIS A 305 5.93 -4.18 -11.44
C HIS A 305 6.04 -3.23 -10.23
N PRO A 306 7.13 -2.44 -10.12
CA PRO A 306 8.30 -2.38 -11.02
C PRO A 306 9.19 -3.63 -11.00
N GLU A 307 10.02 -3.82 -12.03
CA GLU A 307 11.00 -4.94 -12.14
C GLU A 307 12.27 -4.66 -11.31
N THR A 308 12.76 -3.41 -11.36
CA THR A 308 13.79 -2.87 -10.47
C THR A 308 13.37 -1.50 -9.96
N TYR A 309 13.71 -1.16 -8.71
CA TYR A 309 13.30 0.12 -8.14
C TYR A 309 14.20 0.58 -6.98
N ASP A 310 14.54 1.86 -6.97
CA ASP A 310 15.30 2.51 -5.90
C ASP A 310 14.33 3.20 -4.93
N ILE A 311 14.41 2.86 -3.66
CA ILE A 311 13.73 3.54 -2.55
C ILE A 311 14.75 4.05 -1.52
N SER A 312 14.28 4.71 -0.48
CA SER A 312 15.10 5.21 0.64
C SER A 312 14.35 5.05 1.95
N GLU A 313 15.04 5.10 3.09
CA GLU A 313 14.42 5.10 4.42
C GLU A 313 13.68 6.41 4.80
N ASP A 314 13.09 7.09 3.82
CA ASP A 314 12.39 8.36 4.02
C ASP A 314 10.96 8.20 4.56
N GLY A 315 10.58 6.96 4.94
CA GLY A 315 9.26 6.61 5.46
C GLY A 315 8.14 6.63 4.41
N ARG A 316 8.46 6.67 3.11
CA ARG A 316 7.44 6.67 2.05
C ARG A 316 6.95 5.27 1.69
N GLU A 317 5.68 5.23 1.30
CA GLU A 317 5.01 4.05 0.78
C GLU A 317 5.11 3.98 -0.74
N TYR A 318 5.43 2.80 -1.26
CA TYR A 318 5.55 2.51 -2.68
C TYR A 318 4.57 1.42 -3.08
N ARG A 319 4.11 1.46 -4.34
CA ARG A 319 3.05 0.56 -4.85
C ARG A 319 3.67 -0.58 -5.66
N LEU A 320 3.49 -1.82 -5.20
CA LEU A 320 3.79 -3.00 -6.00
C LEU A 320 2.52 -3.46 -6.72
N THR A 321 2.61 -3.62 -8.04
CA THR A 321 1.48 -4.05 -8.87
C THR A 321 1.81 -5.42 -9.47
N ILE A 322 0.92 -6.39 -9.27
CA ILE A 322 1.12 -7.76 -9.71
C ILE A 322 0.02 -8.07 -10.72
N GLU A 323 0.43 -8.32 -11.97
CA GLU A 323 -0.48 -8.39 -13.12
C GLU A 323 -0.38 -9.74 -13.79
N SER A 324 -1.53 -10.32 -14.12
CA SER A 324 -1.57 -11.55 -14.93
C SER A 324 -2.12 -11.25 -16.32
N SER A 325 -1.39 -11.73 -17.33
CA SER A 325 -1.80 -11.71 -18.74
C SER A 325 -2.67 -12.91 -19.14
N ILE A 326 -2.92 -13.83 -18.19
CA ILE A 326 -3.61 -15.10 -18.43
C ILE A 326 -4.89 -15.14 -17.58
N PRO A 327 -6.05 -15.48 -18.16
CA PRO A 327 -7.30 -15.52 -17.41
C PRO A 327 -7.31 -16.66 -16.39
N ILE A 328 -7.72 -16.37 -15.17
CA ILE A 328 -7.74 -17.33 -14.06
C ILE A 328 -8.90 -18.33 -14.27
N PRO A 329 -8.62 -19.65 -14.39
CA PRO A 329 -9.64 -20.68 -14.59
C PRO A 329 -10.34 -21.03 -13.28
N CYS A 330 -11.67 -21.08 -13.32
CA CYS A 330 -12.52 -21.34 -12.17
C CYS A 330 -13.29 -22.65 -12.36
N PRO A 331 -13.45 -23.49 -11.33
CA PRO A 331 -14.33 -24.65 -11.42
C PRO A 331 -15.80 -24.21 -11.56
N GLU A 332 -16.56 -24.83 -12.48
CA GLU A 332 -17.93 -24.43 -12.88
C GLU A 332 -18.99 -24.45 -11.74
N PHE A 333 -18.63 -24.94 -10.56
CA PHE A 333 -19.52 -25.07 -9.40
C PHE A 333 -19.49 -23.90 -8.41
N SER A 334 -18.64 -22.88 -8.61
CA SER A 334 -18.60 -21.69 -7.75
C SER A 334 -19.80 -20.77 -8.01
N GLN A 335 -20.80 -20.82 -7.13
CA GLN A 335 -22.08 -20.09 -7.28
C GLN A 335 -21.96 -18.56 -7.11
N LEU A 336 -20.78 -18.04 -6.75
CA LEU A 336 -20.52 -16.63 -6.51
C LEU A 336 -19.27 -16.17 -7.30
N LYS A 337 -19.43 -15.10 -8.08
CA LYS A 337 -18.33 -14.46 -8.85
C LYS A 337 -17.21 -13.87 -7.98
N SER A 338 -17.40 -13.77 -6.67
CA SER A 338 -16.42 -13.25 -5.70
C SER A 338 -15.33 -14.25 -5.32
N ASP A 339 -15.56 -15.55 -5.55
CA ASP A 339 -14.81 -16.59 -4.85
C ASP A 339 -13.70 -17.22 -5.72
N CYS A 340 -13.64 -16.87 -7.02
CA CYS A 340 -12.58 -17.32 -7.90
C CYS A 340 -11.35 -16.40 -7.86
N LYS A 341 -10.32 -16.87 -7.17
CA LYS A 341 -9.04 -16.19 -7.00
C LYS A 341 -7.87 -17.16 -7.05
N ILE A 342 -6.69 -16.67 -7.42
CA ILE A 342 -5.41 -17.30 -7.11
C ILE A 342 -4.74 -16.45 -6.03
N SER A 343 -4.41 -17.06 -4.90
CA SER A 343 -3.66 -16.43 -3.82
C SER A 343 -2.16 -16.68 -4.05
N LEU A 344 -1.37 -15.61 -4.06
CA LEU A 344 0.08 -15.67 -4.10
C LEU A 344 0.64 -15.38 -2.71
N THR A 345 1.60 -16.18 -2.24
CA THR A 345 2.39 -15.86 -1.04
C THR A 345 3.69 -15.19 -1.49
N LEU A 346 4.03 -14.09 -0.83
CA LEU A 346 5.17 -13.24 -1.11
C LEU A 346 6.22 -13.42 -0.03
N ASN A 347 7.48 -13.41 -0.43
CA ASN A 347 8.64 -13.59 0.43
C ASN A 347 9.69 -12.51 0.11
N SER A 348 10.22 -11.86 1.14
CA SER A 348 11.28 -10.86 1.05
C SER A 348 12.63 -11.49 1.39
N VAL A 349 13.57 -11.48 0.43
CA VAL A 349 14.91 -12.06 0.57
C VAL A 349 15.98 -11.01 0.31
N ASP A 350 16.71 -10.64 1.36
CA ASP A 350 17.82 -9.70 1.28
C ASP A 350 19.06 -10.33 0.64
N GLU A 351 19.70 -9.62 -0.28
CA GLU A 351 20.96 -10.00 -0.92
C GLU A 351 22.14 -9.48 -0.09
N GLY A 352 22.50 -10.17 1.00
CA GLY A 352 23.58 -9.70 1.88
C GLY A 352 23.89 -10.60 3.07
N LYS A 353 24.40 -10.00 4.15
CA LYS A 353 24.60 -10.69 5.43
C LYS A 353 23.25 -10.92 6.09
N GLU A 354 22.91 -12.18 6.40
CA GLU A 354 21.64 -12.63 7.02
C GLU A 354 21.39 -12.12 8.46
N GLN A 355 22.17 -11.13 8.94
CA GLN A 355 22.21 -10.70 10.35
C GLN A 355 21.83 -9.23 10.57
N LEU A 356 21.58 -8.45 9.51
CA LEU A 356 21.26 -7.01 9.59
C LEU A 356 19.74 -6.72 9.69
N GLY A 357 18.93 -7.67 10.16
CA GLY A 357 17.48 -7.47 10.34
C GLY A 357 16.71 -7.22 9.03
N LEU A 358 15.48 -6.71 9.15
CA LEU A 358 14.58 -6.43 8.02
C LEU A 358 14.90 -5.12 7.33
N ASN A 359 15.20 -5.17 6.03
CA ASN A 359 15.40 -3.99 5.17
C ASN A 359 14.07 -3.46 4.55
N LEU A 360 13.12 -4.36 4.30
CA LEU A 360 11.90 -4.07 3.54
C LEU A 360 10.68 -4.70 4.22
N ALA A 361 9.57 -3.97 4.28
CA ALA A 361 8.31 -4.50 4.81
C ALA A 361 7.17 -4.33 3.79
N LEU A 362 6.27 -5.33 3.73
CA LEU A 362 5.16 -5.40 2.77
C LEU A 362 3.82 -5.21 3.50
N SER A 363 2.86 -4.51 2.91
CA SER A 363 1.53 -4.31 3.52
C SER A 363 0.69 -5.60 3.67
N SER A 364 1.16 -6.70 3.07
CA SER A 364 0.62 -8.05 3.19
C SER A 364 1.60 -9.05 2.57
N CYS A 365 1.87 -10.17 3.23
CA CYS A 365 2.60 -11.30 2.63
C CYS A 365 1.73 -12.13 1.66
N HIS A 366 0.44 -11.80 1.51
CA HIS A 366 -0.47 -12.48 0.58
C HIS A 366 -1.17 -11.48 -0.35
N VAL A 367 -1.35 -11.87 -1.61
CA VAL A 367 -2.09 -11.09 -2.60
C VAL A 367 -3.02 -11.99 -3.41
N ASP A 368 -4.28 -11.57 -3.54
CA ASP A 368 -5.30 -12.31 -4.28
C ASP A 368 -5.48 -11.73 -5.68
N LEU A 369 -5.22 -12.54 -6.70
CA LEU A 369 -5.57 -12.24 -8.09
C LEU A 369 -6.99 -12.76 -8.37
N LEU A 370 -7.96 -11.84 -8.47
CA LEU A 370 -9.37 -12.13 -8.75
C LEU A 370 -9.63 -12.25 -10.26
N GLN A 371 -10.46 -13.20 -10.69
CA GLN A 371 -10.83 -13.33 -12.09
C GLN A 371 -11.54 -12.06 -12.61
N LYS A 372 -11.02 -11.47 -13.69
CA LYS A 372 -11.62 -10.34 -14.42
C LYS A 372 -11.58 -10.61 -15.92
N SER A 373 -12.33 -9.84 -16.70
CA SER A 373 -12.21 -9.85 -18.17
C SER A 373 -10.89 -9.21 -18.58
N CYS A 374 -10.15 -9.85 -19.47
CA CYS A 374 -8.89 -9.32 -20.00
C CYS A 374 -9.14 -8.00 -20.75
N ASN A 375 -8.47 -6.93 -20.33
CA ASN A 375 -8.52 -5.63 -20.98
C ASN A 375 -7.08 -5.12 -21.16
N ASP A 376 -6.73 -4.66 -22.36
CA ASP A 376 -5.39 -4.19 -22.73
C ASP A 376 -4.25 -5.17 -22.35
N GLY A 377 -4.54 -6.48 -22.42
CA GLY A 377 -3.60 -7.56 -22.08
C GLY A 377 -3.54 -7.95 -20.59
N ILE A 378 -4.27 -7.26 -19.70
CA ILE A 378 -4.32 -7.56 -18.26
C ILE A 378 -5.62 -8.29 -17.92
N CYS A 379 -5.53 -9.54 -17.48
CA CYS A 379 -6.64 -10.42 -17.09
C CYS A 379 -6.91 -10.44 -15.58
N SER A 380 -5.89 -10.17 -14.76
CA SER A 380 -6.05 -9.89 -13.34
C SER A 380 -4.97 -8.94 -12.84
N GLN A 381 -5.26 -8.23 -11.75
CA GLN A 381 -4.33 -7.31 -11.09
C GLN A 381 -4.57 -7.34 -9.59
N GLY A 382 -3.49 -7.56 -8.83
CA GLY A 382 -3.36 -7.36 -7.40
C GLY A 382 -2.46 -6.16 -7.10
N VAL A 383 -2.66 -5.54 -5.94
CA VAL A 383 -1.88 -4.38 -5.50
C VAL A 383 -1.57 -4.55 -4.03
N ILE A 384 -0.31 -4.37 -3.68
CA ILE A 384 0.15 -4.19 -2.29
C ILE A 384 1.02 -2.94 -2.21
N TYR A 385 1.34 -2.53 -0.98
CA TYR A 385 2.28 -1.46 -0.71
C TYR A 385 3.52 -2.02 -0.03
N PHE A 386 4.63 -1.32 -0.14
CA PHE A 386 5.88 -1.64 0.54
C PHE A 386 6.59 -0.36 0.96
N SER A 387 7.40 -0.44 2.01
CA SER A 387 8.27 0.64 2.45
C SER A 387 9.63 0.08 2.84
N ALA A 388 10.66 0.92 2.79
CA ALA A 388 11.89 0.66 3.53
C ALA A 388 11.58 0.62 5.03
N VAL A 389 12.28 -0.22 5.77
CA VAL A 389 12.21 -0.27 7.23
C VAL A 389 13.29 0.66 7.75
N THR A 390 12.93 1.69 8.53
CA THR A 390 13.95 2.48 9.25
C THR A 390 14.47 1.65 10.42
N ASP A 391 15.68 1.10 10.30
CA ASP A 391 16.30 0.26 11.32
C ASP A 391 17.21 1.04 12.32
N PHE A 392 17.50 2.30 11.98
CA PHE A 392 18.34 3.25 12.72
C PHE A 392 19.85 2.93 12.70
N ILE A 393 20.34 2.25 11.67
CA ILE A 393 21.73 1.80 11.50
C ILE A 393 22.23 2.26 10.11
N GLU A 394 23.44 2.83 10.01
CA GLU A 394 24.01 3.31 8.73
C GLU A 394 24.65 2.16 7.93
N ASP A 395 23.91 1.09 7.63
CA ASP A 395 24.49 -0.14 7.05
C ASP A 395 24.76 -0.09 5.53
N GLY A 396 24.38 1.02 4.88
CA GLY A 396 24.61 1.30 3.46
C GLY A 396 23.57 0.68 2.51
N ASP A 397 23.61 1.08 1.23
CA ASP A 397 22.60 0.64 0.23
C ASP A 397 22.44 -0.89 0.16
N ARG A 398 21.29 -1.41 0.61
CA ARG A 398 20.93 -2.83 0.64
C ARG A 398 19.95 -3.19 -0.46
N ILE A 399 20.02 -4.43 -0.92
CA ILE A 399 19.14 -4.95 -1.99
C ILE A 399 18.25 -6.06 -1.43
N THR A 400 16.95 -5.93 -1.62
CA THR A 400 15.93 -6.92 -1.25
C THR A 400 15.19 -7.40 -2.49
N ARG A 401 15.07 -8.71 -2.66
CA ARG A 401 14.23 -9.31 -3.70
C ARG A 401 12.87 -9.69 -3.13
N ILE A 402 11.79 -9.25 -3.77
CA ILE A 402 10.44 -9.77 -3.48
C ILE A 402 10.16 -10.90 -4.46
N ALA A 403 10.11 -12.13 -3.93
CA ALA A 403 9.80 -13.34 -4.65
C ALA A 403 8.38 -13.85 -4.31
N VAL A 404 7.83 -14.69 -5.17
CA VAL A 404 6.56 -15.38 -4.94
C VAL A 404 6.85 -16.86 -4.70
N GLU A 405 6.25 -17.45 -3.66
CA GLU A 405 6.35 -18.89 -3.40
C GLU A 405 5.66 -19.70 -4.52
N PRO A 406 6.04 -20.98 -4.76
CA PRO A 406 5.39 -21.82 -5.76
C PRO A 406 3.87 -21.89 -5.55
N ILE A 407 3.11 -21.40 -6.53
CA ILE A 407 1.66 -21.20 -6.38
C ILE A 407 0.97 -22.54 -6.11
N SER A 408 0.21 -22.63 -5.01
CA SER A 408 -0.63 -23.80 -4.73
C SER A 408 -2.01 -23.60 -5.36
N SER A 409 -2.39 -24.47 -6.29
CA SER A 409 -3.69 -24.38 -6.99
C SER A 409 -4.20 -25.77 -7.38
N GLU A 410 -5.52 -25.93 -7.43
CA GLU A 410 -6.14 -27.11 -8.06
C GLU A 410 -5.94 -27.12 -9.59
N ASN A 411 -5.64 -25.98 -10.20
CA ASN A 411 -5.41 -25.90 -11.64
C ASN A 411 -3.96 -26.24 -12.00
N PHE A 412 -3.78 -27.21 -12.90
CA PHE A 412 -2.48 -27.76 -13.29
C PHE A 412 -1.52 -26.76 -13.95
N LEU A 413 -2.03 -25.69 -14.60
CA LEU A 413 -1.17 -24.67 -15.24
C LEU A 413 -0.50 -23.78 -14.18
N TRP A 414 -1.26 -23.43 -13.15
CA TRP A 414 -0.82 -22.52 -12.08
C TRP A 414 -0.07 -23.24 -10.98
N ASN A 415 -0.37 -24.51 -10.71
CA ASN A 415 0.22 -25.25 -9.61
C ASN A 415 1.73 -25.45 -9.77
N GLY A 416 2.52 -24.87 -8.87
CA GLY A 416 3.98 -24.88 -8.89
C GLY A 416 4.62 -23.82 -9.79
N TYR A 417 3.84 -22.94 -10.43
CA TYR A 417 4.40 -21.80 -11.17
C TYR A 417 5.03 -20.79 -10.20
N VAL A 418 6.19 -20.24 -10.59
CA VAL A 418 6.95 -19.23 -9.85
C VAL A 418 7.18 -18.04 -10.81
N PRO A 419 6.53 -16.89 -10.57
CA PRO A 419 6.80 -15.63 -11.29
C PRO A 419 8.24 -15.12 -11.12
N GLU A 420 8.71 -14.28 -12.05
CA GLU A 420 9.98 -13.55 -11.90
C GLU A 420 9.91 -12.58 -10.70
N SER A 421 10.94 -12.57 -9.86
CA SER A 421 11.06 -11.68 -8.69
C SER A 421 11.44 -10.25 -9.08
N THR A 422 10.96 -9.26 -8.32
CA THR A 422 11.43 -7.87 -8.42
C THR A 422 12.62 -7.61 -7.48
N GLN A 423 13.50 -6.68 -7.85
CA GLN A 423 14.67 -6.28 -7.07
C GLN A 423 14.51 -4.82 -6.60
N ILE A 424 14.46 -4.61 -5.29
CA ILE A 424 14.33 -3.30 -4.65
C ILE A 424 15.66 -2.93 -4.02
N THR A 425 16.22 -1.79 -4.39
CA THR A 425 17.40 -1.20 -3.72
C THR A 425 16.91 -0.20 -2.69
N VAL A 426 17.20 -0.44 -1.42
CA VAL A 426 16.94 0.48 -0.31
C VAL A 426 18.19 1.31 -0.10
N LYS A 427 18.04 2.63 -0.17
CA LYS A 427 19.11 3.59 0.13
C LYS A 427 19.05 3.97 1.60
N ASP A 428 20.15 3.68 2.26
CA ASP A 428 20.41 4.06 3.64
C ASP A 428 20.33 5.60 3.78
N LEU A 429 19.70 6.04 4.87
CA LEU A 429 19.61 7.43 5.26
C LEU A 429 19.96 7.52 6.74
N PRO A 430 20.79 8.50 7.15
CA PRO A 430 21.33 8.57 8.49
C PRO A 430 20.23 8.77 9.53
N THR A 431 20.52 8.42 10.79
CA THR A 431 19.73 8.84 11.96
C THR A 431 20.56 9.71 12.89
N ALA A 432 19.92 10.69 13.52
CA ALA A 432 20.63 11.67 14.34
C ALA A 432 20.09 11.79 15.75
N TYR A 433 21.00 12.20 16.63
CA TYR A 433 20.73 12.42 18.05
C TYR A 433 21.04 13.87 18.38
N CYS A 434 20.07 14.54 18.99
CA CYS A 434 20.21 15.89 19.54
C CYS A 434 20.23 15.80 21.07
N TYR A 435 21.05 16.62 21.70
CA TYR A 435 21.30 16.60 23.13
C TYR A 435 21.10 18.01 23.71
N SER A 436 20.44 18.11 24.87
CA SER A 436 20.32 19.34 25.66
C SER A 436 20.62 19.00 27.12
N PHE A 437 21.88 19.19 27.54
CA PHE A 437 22.43 18.67 28.79
C PHE A 437 22.88 19.79 29.73
N THR A 438 22.73 19.56 31.03
CA THR A 438 23.13 20.51 32.09
C THR A 438 22.41 21.86 31.96
N ASP A 439 23.11 22.98 31.77
CA ASP A 439 22.57 24.34 31.95
C ASP A 439 22.30 25.22 30.70
N PRO A 440 21.53 24.73 29.72
CA PRO A 440 21.80 23.59 28.87
C PRO A 440 22.81 23.89 27.76
N HIS A 441 23.82 23.04 27.67
CA HIS A 441 24.63 22.85 26.49
C HIS A 441 23.85 22.01 25.46
N ILE A 442 23.69 22.55 24.25
CA ILE A 442 22.99 21.91 23.16
C ILE A 442 24.00 21.38 22.14
N ILE A 443 23.78 20.14 21.71
CA ILE A 443 24.45 19.51 20.56
C ILE A 443 23.35 19.21 19.54
N THR A 444 23.46 19.82 18.35
CA THR A 444 22.52 19.62 17.24
C THR A 444 22.66 18.22 16.60
N PHE A 445 21.69 17.85 15.77
CA PHE A 445 21.72 16.62 14.98
C PHE A 445 23.01 16.49 14.13
N ASP A 446 23.48 17.60 13.53
CA ASP A 446 24.69 17.64 12.71
C ASP A 446 25.98 17.86 13.53
N GLY A 447 25.87 17.96 14.87
CA GLY A 447 26.99 17.96 15.80
C GLY A 447 27.58 19.32 16.17
N ARG A 448 26.89 20.43 15.84
CA ARG A 448 27.22 21.78 16.33
C ARG A 448 26.97 21.89 17.83
N VAL A 449 27.91 22.48 18.56
CA VAL A 449 27.81 22.68 20.02
C VAL A 449 27.62 24.16 20.34
N TYR A 450 26.61 24.49 21.14
CA TYR A 450 26.36 25.85 21.65
C TYR A 450 25.62 25.83 22.99
N ASP A 451 25.52 26.98 23.65
CA ASP A 451 24.91 27.09 24.99
C ASP A 451 23.61 27.92 24.93
N ASN A 452 22.56 27.49 25.62
CA ASN A 452 21.31 28.26 25.74
C ASN A 452 20.96 28.59 27.21
N PHE A 453 21.64 29.58 27.78
CA PHE A 453 21.40 30.08 29.15
C PHE A 453 20.10 30.91 29.33
N LYS A 454 19.18 30.92 28.36
CA LYS A 454 17.94 31.72 28.44
C LYS A 454 16.81 30.91 29.07
N THR A 455 16.01 31.55 29.90
CA THR A 455 14.84 30.93 30.52
C THR A 455 13.59 31.10 29.64
N GLY A 456 12.60 30.24 29.84
CA GLY A 456 11.35 30.19 29.09
C GLY A 456 11.15 28.89 28.30
N THR A 457 10.18 28.90 27.40
CA THR A 457 9.77 27.75 26.58
C THR A 457 10.29 27.89 25.15
N PHE A 458 10.86 26.82 24.59
CA PHE A 458 11.46 26.80 23.25
C PHE A 458 11.02 25.60 22.42
N VAL A 459 11.00 25.74 21.10
CA VAL A 459 10.88 24.60 20.17
C VAL A 459 12.26 23.93 20.08
N LEU A 460 12.39 22.74 20.67
CA LEU A 460 13.64 22.02 20.65
C LEU A 460 13.85 21.32 19.30
N TYR A 461 12.80 20.68 18.79
CA TYR A 461 12.80 19.95 17.52
C TYR A 461 11.38 19.91 16.93
N LYS A 462 11.25 20.19 15.65
CA LYS A 462 10.03 20.10 14.87
C LYS A 462 10.35 19.46 13.52
N SER A 463 9.53 18.51 13.07
CA SER A 463 9.60 17.99 11.71
C SER A 463 8.76 18.84 10.74
N THR A 464 9.20 18.89 9.50
CA THR A 464 8.49 19.49 8.37
C THR A 464 7.92 18.45 7.39
N SER A 465 8.34 17.17 7.50
CA SER A 465 7.82 16.06 6.70
C SER A 465 6.59 15.40 7.34
N ARG A 466 6.50 15.41 8.68
CA ARG A 466 5.44 14.79 9.48
C ARG A 466 5.02 15.67 10.66
N ASP A 467 3.85 15.37 11.23
CA ASP A 467 3.30 16.13 12.37
C ASP A 467 3.99 15.72 13.69
N PHE A 468 5.26 16.09 13.84
CA PHE A 468 6.07 15.83 15.04
C PHE A 468 6.71 17.11 15.58
N GLU A 469 6.55 17.38 16.88
CA GLU A 469 7.07 18.59 17.52
C GLU A 469 7.36 18.37 19.02
N VAL A 470 8.49 18.89 19.49
CA VAL A 470 8.93 18.82 20.88
C VAL A 470 9.25 20.22 21.40
N HIS A 471 8.57 20.64 22.46
CA HIS A 471 8.90 21.86 23.19
C HIS A 471 9.62 21.51 24.50
N VAL A 472 10.53 22.39 24.92
CA VAL A 472 11.25 22.30 26.19
C VAL A 472 10.98 23.54 27.04
N ARG A 473 10.79 23.37 28.35
CA ARG A 473 10.75 24.46 29.33
C ARG A 473 12.08 24.54 30.08
N GLN A 474 12.57 25.77 30.23
CA GLN A 474 13.84 26.08 30.88
C GLN A 474 13.62 27.09 32.01
N TRP A 475 13.82 26.64 33.25
CA TRP A 475 13.73 27.49 34.45
C TRP A 475 15.09 28.09 34.84
N ASP A 476 15.11 29.06 35.76
CA ASP A 476 16.36 29.56 36.33
C ASP A 476 17.01 28.53 37.27
N CYS A 477 18.28 28.23 37.02
CA CYS A 477 19.15 27.41 37.87
C CYS A 477 20.56 28.02 37.98
N GLY A 478 20.67 29.34 37.83
CA GLY A 478 21.92 30.07 37.95
C GLY A 478 22.51 29.99 39.36
N SER A 479 23.79 30.38 39.48
CA SER A 479 24.36 30.66 40.80
C SER A 479 23.90 32.03 41.29
N LEU A 480 24.23 32.37 42.54
CA LEU A 480 24.06 33.73 43.08
C LEU A 480 24.77 34.82 42.24
N HIS A 481 25.73 34.42 41.39
CA HIS A 481 26.63 35.32 40.68
C HIS A 481 26.45 35.34 39.15
N TYR A 482 25.96 34.24 38.55
CA TYR A 482 25.81 34.11 37.11
C TYR A 482 24.46 33.47 36.74
N PRO A 483 23.66 34.12 35.88
CA PRO A 483 22.40 33.55 35.40
C PRO A 483 22.65 32.39 34.44
N ALA A 484 21.91 31.31 34.60
CA ALA A 484 21.89 30.16 33.70
C ALA A 484 20.54 29.45 33.82
N SER A 485 20.07 28.84 32.73
CA SER A 485 18.81 28.09 32.74
C SER A 485 19.06 26.59 32.78
N CYS A 486 18.07 25.79 33.14
CA CYS A 486 18.13 24.32 33.09
C CYS A 486 16.81 23.80 32.52
N ASN A 487 16.81 22.72 31.74
CA ASN A 487 15.55 22.12 31.32
C ASN A 487 14.81 21.56 32.55
N CYS A 488 13.53 21.85 32.66
CA CYS A 488 12.65 21.37 33.76
C CYS A 488 11.45 20.57 33.24
N GLY A 489 11.27 20.47 31.93
CA GLY A 489 10.25 19.61 31.34
C GLY A 489 10.30 19.63 29.83
N PHE A 490 9.72 18.60 29.22
CA PHE A 490 9.45 18.53 27.78
C PHE A 490 8.00 18.15 27.51
N VAL A 491 7.50 18.55 26.35
CA VAL A 491 6.24 18.05 25.79
C VAL A 491 6.48 17.68 24.34
N ALA A 492 6.08 16.48 23.96
CA ALA A 492 6.28 15.93 22.64
C ALA A 492 4.92 15.51 22.04
N LYS A 493 4.75 15.81 20.75
CA LYS A 493 3.55 15.54 19.97
C LYS A 493 3.92 14.72 18.73
N GLU A 494 3.20 13.63 18.48
CA GLU A 494 3.21 12.89 17.22
C GLU A 494 1.77 12.68 16.72
N GLY A 495 1.38 13.39 15.66
CA GLY A 495 0.01 13.38 15.16
C GLY A 495 -0.98 13.84 16.25
N SER A 496 -1.75 12.89 16.79
CA SER A 496 -2.69 13.15 17.89
C SER A 496 -2.17 12.73 19.28
N ASP A 497 -1.06 12.00 19.37
CA ASP A 497 -0.46 11.63 20.66
C ASP A 497 0.32 12.83 21.22
N ILE A 498 0.01 13.26 22.45
CA ILE A 498 0.67 14.39 23.12
C ILE A 498 1.00 14.00 24.55
N ILE A 499 2.29 14.04 24.90
CA ILE A 499 2.82 13.57 26.18
C ILE A 499 3.74 14.65 26.75
N ALA A 500 3.49 15.05 27.99
CA ALA A 500 4.31 16.02 28.71
C ALA A 500 4.92 15.39 29.96
N PHE A 501 6.20 15.67 30.18
CA PHE A 501 6.96 15.30 31.37
C PHE A 501 7.51 16.58 31.99
N ASP A 502 6.94 16.99 33.13
CA ASP A 502 7.12 18.34 33.68
C ASP A 502 7.45 18.31 35.18
N MET A 503 8.47 19.06 35.60
CA MET A 503 8.76 19.41 37.01
C MET A 503 8.80 20.93 37.26
N CYS A 504 8.63 21.75 36.23
CA CYS A 504 8.74 23.22 36.25
C CYS A 504 7.72 23.90 37.19
N SER A 505 6.63 23.21 37.56
CA SER A 505 5.57 23.74 38.42
C SER A 505 5.91 23.74 39.92
N GLY A 506 7.06 23.18 40.33
CA GLY A 506 7.52 23.13 41.72
C GLY A 506 8.65 24.12 42.05
N GLN A 507 9.28 23.95 43.22
CA GLN A 507 10.53 24.66 43.54
C GLN A 507 11.73 23.80 43.12
N LEU A 508 12.79 24.45 42.63
CA LEU A 508 14.09 23.83 42.34
C LEU A 508 14.56 22.99 43.56
N HIS A 509 15.11 21.80 43.31
CA HIS A 509 15.45 20.77 44.32
C HIS A 509 14.29 20.15 45.14
N GLU A 510 13.07 20.69 45.14
CA GLU A 510 11.90 20.09 45.84
C GLU A 510 10.86 19.47 44.91
N SER A 511 10.80 19.87 43.63
CA SER A 511 9.86 19.36 42.63
C SER A 511 10.13 17.90 42.25
N GLN A 512 9.08 17.07 42.15
CA GLN A 512 9.16 15.77 41.49
C GLN A 512 8.58 15.88 40.08
N PRO A 513 9.18 15.22 39.07
CA PRO A 513 8.64 15.23 37.72
C PRO A 513 7.31 14.47 37.65
N HIS A 514 6.42 14.94 36.78
CA HIS A 514 5.14 14.33 36.52
C HIS A 514 4.97 14.04 35.02
N LEU A 515 4.71 12.78 34.67
CA LEU A 515 4.30 12.40 33.33
C LEU A 515 2.77 12.53 33.20
N SER A 516 2.34 13.24 32.16
CA SER A 516 0.94 13.45 31.82
C SER A 516 0.71 13.20 30.33
N VAL A 517 -0.42 12.56 30.03
CA VAL A 517 -0.82 12.19 28.67
C VAL A 517 -1.99 13.09 28.31
N ILE A 518 -1.71 14.10 27.48
CA ILE A 518 -2.62 15.20 27.17
C ILE A 518 -3.66 14.78 26.12
N ASN A 519 -3.24 13.99 25.12
CA ASN A 519 -4.12 13.41 24.10
C ASN A 519 -3.53 12.10 23.55
N ARG A 520 -4.37 11.21 23.01
CA ARG A 520 -3.96 9.92 22.44
C ARG A 520 -4.87 9.45 21.29
N ASP A 521 -4.30 8.86 20.25
CA ASP A 521 -5.03 8.03 19.28
C ASP A 521 -5.42 6.68 19.91
N THR A 522 -6.69 6.47 20.22
CA THR A 522 -7.17 5.18 20.75
C THR A 522 -7.24 4.06 19.70
N THR A 523 -6.91 4.34 18.44
CA THR A 523 -7.08 3.43 17.30
C THR A 523 -5.79 3.05 16.54
N GLY A 524 -4.62 3.58 16.95
CA GLY A 524 -3.32 3.26 16.32
C GLY A 524 -2.09 3.91 16.97
N SER A 525 -2.12 4.14 18.29
CA SER A 525 -1.03 4.75 19.06
C SER A 525 -0.11 3.69 19.70
N ASN A 526 1.09 3.55 19.14
CA ASN A 526 2.19 2.73 19.66
C ASN A 526 3.22 3.54 20.44
N VAL A 527 2.74 4.49 21.25
CA VAL A 527 3.54 5.15 22.27
C VAL A 527 3.98 4.12 23.31
N ARG A 528 5.28 4.12 23.63
CA ARG A 528 5.86 3.31 24.70
C ARG A 528 6.63 4.20 25.68
N ILE A 529 6.45 3.96 26.98
CA ILE A 529 7.07 4.72 28.06
C ILE A 529 7.85 3.75 28.94
N THR A 530 9.17 3.96 29.05
CA THR A 530 10.05 3.14 29.91
C THR A 530 10.70 3.96 31.02
N GLU A 531 10.78 3.37 32.22
CA GLU A 531 11.40 3.93 33.41
C GLU A 531 12.66 3.11 33.79
N SER A 532 13.81 3.78 33.83
CA SER A 532 15.11 3.24 34.23
C SER A 532 15.62 3.97 35.49
N TYR A 533 16.50 3.31 36.24
CA TYR A 533 17.17 3.86 37.42
C TYR A 533 16.23 4.52 38.46
N LEU A 534 15.13 3.84 38.80
CA LEU A 534 14.15 4.31 39.80
C LEU A 534 13.52 5.67 39.48
N GLY A 535 13.29 5.96 38.18
CA GLY A 535 12.67 7.20 37.72
C GLY A 535 13.64 8.31 37.36
N ARG A 536 14.96 8.07 37.45
CA ARG A 536 15.98 9.02 36.98
C ARG A 536 16.15 9.05 35.47
N LYS A 537 15.75 8.01 34.74
CA LYS A 537 15.79 7.99 33.28
C LYS A 537 14.44 7.55 32.74
N VAL A 538 13.76 8.43 32.01
CA VAL A 538 12.45 8.16 31.42
C VAL A 538 12.56 8.32 29.91
N THR A 539 12.20 7.29 29.15
CA THR A 539 12.17 7.36 27.67
C THR A 539 10.74 7.27 27.17
N VAL A 540 10.32 8.26 26.37
CA VAL A 540 9.05 8.26 25.64
C VAL A 540 9.37 8.01 24.17
N LEU A 541 9.00 6.82 23.69
CA LEU A 541 9.18 6.35 22.33
C LEU A 541 7.86 6.48 21.56
N PHE A 542 7.93 7.03 20.35
CA PHE A 542 6.80 7.27 19.47
C PHE A 542 6.75 6.27 18.31
N SER A 543 5.64 6.26 17.55
CA SER A 543 5.43 5.25 16.51
C SER A 543 6.38 5.41 15.32
N SER A 544 6.91 6.61 15.06
CA SER A 544 7.96 6.79 14.04
C SER A 544 9.33 6.26 14.47
N GLY A 545 9.48 5.75 15.70
CA GLY A 545 10.76 5.45 16.31
C GLY A 545 11.55 6.66 16.81
N ALA A 546 11.02 7.88 16.65
CA ALA A 546 11.52 9.03 17.39
C ALA A 546 11.34 8.79 18.89
N PHE A 547 12.29 9.25 19.71
CA PHE A 547 12.13 9.24 21.16
C PHE A 547 12.60 10.54 21.79
N VAL A 548 12.04 10.83 22.96
CA VAL A 548 12.57 11.83 23.89
C VAL A 548 12.88 11.11 25.20
N ARG A 549 14.13 11.22 25.64
CA ARG A 549 14.63 10.64 26.89
C ARG A 549 15.05 11.75 27.83
N ALA A 550 14.56 11.73 29.06
CA ALA A 550 14.93 12.66 30.13
C ALA A 550 15.77 11.94 31.20
N ASP A 551 16.95 12.50 31.46
CA ASP A 551 17.85 12.17 32.55
C ASP A 551 17.61 13.17 33.70
N VAL A 552 16.84 12.77 34.71
CA VAL A 552 16.34 13.62 35.80
C VAL A 552 17.36 13.75 36.93
N SER A 553 17.53 14.99 37.39
CA SER A 553 18.36 15.41 38.52
C SER A 553 17.57 16.32 39.47
N GLU A 554 18.19 16.77 40.56
CA GLU A 554 17.57 17.70 41.50
C GLU A 554 17.48 19.14 40.95
N TRP A 555 18.36 19.48 40.00
CA TRP A 555 18.43 20.79 39.35
C TRP A 555 17.52 20.92 38.11
N GLY A 556 16.87 19.83 37.67
CA GLY A 556 16.14 19.77 36.39
C GLY A 556 16.37 18.43 35.68
N MET A 557 16.52 18.46 34.36
CA MET A 557 16.80 17.28 33.55
C MET A 557 17.70 17.59 32.35
N SER A 558 18.48 16.60 31.91
CA SER A 558 19.07 16.58 30.57
C SER A 558 18.16 15.84 29.60
N LEU A 559 18.16 16.22 28.33
CA LEU A 559 17.31 15.63 27.29
C LEU A 559 18.14 15.06 26.14
N THR A 560 17.82 13.82 25.75
CA THR A 560 18.30 13.19 24.50
C THR A 560 17.12 12.97 23.56
N LEU A 561 17.24 13.41 22.32
CA LEU A 561 16.25 13.19 21.26
C LEU A 561 16.87 12.38 20.12
N ARG A 562 16.12 11.44 19.57
CA ARG A 562 16.48 10.74 18.32
C ARG A 562 15.50 11.10 17.21
N ALA A 563 16.03 11.56 16.08
CA ALA A 563 15.29 11.74 14.84
C ALA A 563 15.45 10.50 13.94
N PRO A 564 14.35 9.95 13.37
CA PRO A 564 14.40 8.89 12.36
C PRO A 564 14.88 9.42 11.01
N SER A 565 15.30 8.52 10.13
CA SER A 565 15.82 8.84 8.78
C SER A 565 14.79 9.57 7.89
N SER A 566 13.50 9.37 8.14
CA SER A 566 12.38 10.10 7.53
C SER A 566 12.31 11.61 7.85
N ASP A 567 13.09 12.08 8.83
CA ASP A 567 13.25 13.50 9.13
C ASP A 567 14.58 14.09 8.58
N TYR A 568 15.42 13.31 7.90
CA TYR A 568 16.66 13.81 7.29
C TYR A 568 16.35 14.95 6.30
N ARG A 569 17.00 16.10 6.49
CA ARG A 569 16.78 17.40 5.81
C ARG A 569 15.40 18.03 6.02
N HIS A 570 14.63 17.54 6.97
CA HIS A 570 13.28 18.00 7.26
C HIS A 570 13.10 18.45 8.72
N THR A 571 14.17 18.64 9.50
CA THR A 571 14.08 19.19 10.86
C THR A 571 14.26 20.69 10.90
N VAL A 572 13.59 21.31 11.87
CA VAL A 572 13.86 22.69 12.32
C VAL A 572 13.76 22.78 13.84
N GLY A 573 14.31 23.83 14.44
CA GLY A 573 14.32 24.06 15.89
C GLY A 573 15.74 24.20 16.46
N LEU A 574 15.85 24.28 17.79
CA LEU A 574 17.15 24.36 18.48
C LEU A 574 18.09 23.17 18.19
N CYS A 575 17.56 22.02 17.78
CA CYS A 575 18.33 20.83 17.39
C CYS A 575 18.95 20.88 15.99
N GLY A 576 18.73 21.93 15.19
CA GLY A 576 19.37 22.09 13.89
C GLY A 576 18.55 21.61 12.68
N THR A 577 19.22 21.49 11.53
CA THR A 577 18.60 21.20 10.21
C THR A 577 18.66 19.73 9.79
N PHE A 578 19.55 18.95 10.41
CA PHE A 578 19.76 17.52 10.14
C PHE A 578 20.00 17.23 8.66
N ASP A 579 20.99 17.90 8.06
CA ASP A 579 21.38 17.70 6.66
C ASP A 579 22.83 17.20 6.47
N GLY A 580 23.57 17.03 7.56
CA GLY A 580 24.99 16.69 7.62
C GLY A 580 25.94 17.89 7.72
N ASN A 581 25.42 19.13 7.82
CA ASN A 581 26.22 20.35 7.81
C ASN A 581 26.05 21.18 9.11
N ALA A 582 26.91 20.92 10.10
CA ALA A 582 26.93 21.68 11.35
C ALA A 582 27.04 23.22 11.22
N GLU A 583 27.39 23.78 10.05
CA GLU A 583 27.48 25.24 9.87
C GLU A 583 26.17 25.97 9.59
N ASN A 584 25.16 25.33 9.00
CA ASN A 584 23.86 25.97 8.69
C ASN A 584 22.78 25.73 9.77
N ASP A 585 23.08 24.92 10.79
CA ASP A 585 22.22 24.59 11.94
C ASP A 585 21.59 25.81 12.64
N TYR A 586 22.21 27.00 12.57
CA TYR A 586 21.54 28.23 12.98
C TYR A 586 20.61 28.69 11.86
N HIS A 587 19.31 28.51 12.05
CA HIS A 587 18.29 28.77 11.02
C HIS A 587 17.01 29.39 11.59
N THR A 588 16.29 30.09 10.73
CA THR A 588 14.96 30.69 10.99
C THR A 588 13.84 29.67 10.97
N ALA A 589 12.64 30.04 11.42
CA ALA A 589 11.45 29.18 11.34
C ALA A 589 11.05 28.76 9.90
N SER A 590 11.62 29.40 8.87
CA SER A 590 11.46 29.03 7.46
C SER A 590 12.64 28.23 6.87
N GLY A 591 13.57 27.75 7.71
CA GLY A 591 14.75 26.98 7.28
C GLY A 591 15.86 27.81 6.60
N MET A 592 15.78 29.15 6.62
CA MET A 592 16.88 29.99 6.11
C MET A 592 17.97 30.16 7.14
N GLU A 593 19.23 29.97 6.74
CA GLU A 593 20.44 30.15 7.56
C GLU A 593 20.52 31.55 8.21
N ILE A 594 20.92 31.58 9.47
CA ILE A 594 21.25 32.76 10.27
C ILE A 594 22.79 32.86 10.35
N PRO A 595 23.42 33.87 9.71
CA PRO A 595 24.87 33.96 9.64
C PRO A 595 25.57 33.91 11.01
N ASN A 596 26.62 33.10 11.10
CA ASN A 596 27.41 32.88 12.31
C ASN A 596 28.31 34.09 12.67
N HIS A 597 27.69 35.19 13.07
CA HIS A 597 28.33 36.37 13.64
C HIS A 597 28.26 36.33 15.18
N ALA A 598 28.89 37.30 15.87
CA ALA A 598 28.94 37.34 17.33
C ALA A 598 27.57 37.33 18.06
N ASN A 599 26.48 37.67 17.35
CA ASN A 599 25.10 37.63 17.86
C ASN A 599 24.26 36.50 17.24
N GLY A 600 24.86 35.62 16.43
CA GLY A 600 24.18 34.51 15.73
C GLY A 600 23.46 33.55 16.68
N PRO A 601 24.13 32.95 17.68
CA PRO A 601 23.51 32.03 18.64
C PRO A 601 22.33 32.68 19.39
N PHE A 602 22.50 33.92 19.84
CA PHE A 602 21.44 34.68 20.52
C PHE A 602 20.23 34.93 19.62
N SER A 603 20.45 35.26 18.36
CA SER A 603 19.37 35.51 17.39
C SER A 603 18.61 34.22 17.07
N PHE A 604 19.33 33.10 16.95
CA PHE A 604 18.79 31.77 16.76
C PHE A 604 17.96 31.28 17.96
N ILE A 605 18.49 31.36 19.18
CA ILE A 605 17.75 31.03 20.41
C ILE A 605 16.46 31.84 20.54
N LYS A 606 16.53 33.13 20.19
CA LYS A 606 15.37 34.04 20.27
C LYS A 606 14.29 33.73 19.23
N GLU A 607 14.66 33.31 18.03
CA GLU A 607 13.72 32.88 16.98
C GLU A 607 12.88 31.68 17.44
N TRP A 608 13.51 30.73 18.16
CA TRP A 608 12.87 29.50 18.61
C TRP A 608 12.18 29.57 19.98
N ARG A 609 12.10 30.77 20.59
CA ARG A 609 11.36 31.00 21.84
C ARG A 609 9.86 31.12 21.58
N ILE A 610 9.08 30.32 22.30
CA ILE A 610 7.63 30.26 22.17
C ILE A 610 6.99 31.41 22.97
N LEU A 611 5.88 31.96 22.46
CA LEU A 611 5.13 32.98 23.18
C LEU A 611 4.37 32.38 24.39
N PRO A 612 4.21 33.14 25.49
CA PRO A 612 3.56 32.63 26.70
C PRO A 612 2.15 32.08 26.42
N GLY A 613 1.90 30.83 26.80
CA GLY A 613 0.59 30.15 26.66
C GLY A 613 0.29 29.56 25.28
N GLU A 614 1.19 29.67 24.30
CA GLU A 614 1.05 29.03 22.98
C GLU A 614 1.78 27.66 22.88
N SER A 615 2.35 27.17 23.98
CA SER A 615 3.04 25.89 24.03
C SER A 615 2.08 24.70 24.15
N LEU A 616 2.51 23.52 23.67
CA LEU A 616 1.80 22.24 23.79
C LEU A 616 1.58 21.80 25.26
N PHE A 617 2.32 22.36 26.23
CA PHE A 617 2.05 22.18 27.66
C PHE A 617 0.71 22.79 28.08
N ASP A 618 0.28 23.85 27.40
CA ASP A 618 -0.75 24.78 27.86
C ASP A 618 -1.99 24.74 26.96
N LYS A 619 -1.79 24.42 25.68
CA LYS A 619 -2.80 24.52 24.63
C LYS A 619 -2.76 23.29 23.72
N THR A 620 -3.75 22.42 23.86
CA THR A 620 -3.93 21.25 22.98
C THR A 620 -4.40 21.71 21.59
N PRO A 621 -3.69 21.38 20.49
CA PRO A 621 -4.18 21.64 19.14
C PRO A 621 -5.48 20.88 18.86
N ALA A 622 -6.30 21.38 17.94
CA ALA A 622 -7.48 20.63 17.48
C ALA A 622 -7.03 19.33 16.80
N SER A 623 -7.49 18.18 17.29
CA SER A 623 -7.13 16.88 16.73
C SER A 623 -7.59 16.77 15.28
N PHE A 624 -6.64 16.61 14.37
CA PHE A 624 -6.93 16.15 13.01
C PHE A 624 -7.21 14.65 13.02
N THR A 625 -8.02 14.18 12.08
CA THR A 625 -8.29 12.75 11.92
C THR A 625 -7.02 12.05 11.47
N SER A 626 -6.46 11.22 12.37
CA SER A 626 -5.36 10.31 12.09
C SER A 626 -5.62 9.53 10.80
N SER A 627 -4.71 9.62 9.84
CA SER A 627 -4.72 8.71 8.69
C SER A 627 -4.42 7.31 9.20
N ARG A 628 -5.27 6.33 8.90
CA ARG A 628 -5.02 4.92 9.24
C ARG A 628 -3.62 4.53 8.74
N LYS A 629 -2.69 4.32 9.68
CA LYS A 629 -1.37 3.76 9.36
C LYS A 629 -1.59 2.36 8.76
N MET A 630 -0.96 2.08 7.63
CA MET A 630 -1.02 0.76 7.04
C MET A 630 -0.14 -0.17 7.89
N LEU A 631 -0.64 -1.39 8.18
CA LEU A 631 0.18 -2.40 8.85
C LEU A 631 1.17 -2.96 7.82
N PHE A 632 2.40 -3.18 8.24
CA PHE A 632 3.46 -3.77 7.43
C PHE A 632 3.93 -5.08 8.07
N CYS A 633 4.20 -6.05 7.22
CA CYS A 633 4.49 -7.43 7.58
C CYS A 633 5.95 -7.72 7.24
N ASP A 634 6.62 -8.41 8.18
CA ASP A 634 7.80 -9.22 7.89
C ASP A 634 7.34 -10.44 7.08
N CYS A 635 7.91 -10.62 5.90
CA CYS A 635 7.64 -11.73 5.00
C CYS A 635 8.92 -12.54 4.72
N THR A 636 9.84 -12.62 5.68
CA THR A 636 11.05 -13.45 5.58
C THR A 636 10.76 -14.93 5.84
N LEU A 637 11.64 -15.80 5.34
CA LEU A 637 11.43 -17.26 5.29
C LEU A 637 11.80 -18.01 6.61
N GLU A 638 11.61 -17.39 7.77
CA GLU A 638 11.89 -17.98 9.10
C GLU A 638 10.70 -17.89 10.08
N ASP A 639 9.87 -18.94 10.14
CA ASP A 639 10.02 -19.99 11.18
C ASP A 639 8.85 -21.00 11.13
N ALA A 640 9.01 -22.01 10.27
CA ALA A 640 8.08 -23.15 10.18
C ALA A 640 8.78 -24.52 10.36
N ARG A 641 10.04 -24.54 10.83
CA ARG A 641 10.86 -25.78 10.86
C ARG A 641 11.67 -26.03 12.14
N PHE A 642 11.59 -25.19 13.18
CA PHE A 642 12.26 -25.44 14.47
C PHE A 642 11.36 -25.61 15.71
N TYR A 643 10.15 -26.15 15.53
CA TYR A 643 9.44 -26.84 16.61
C TYR A 643 9.18 -28.31 16.25
N GLN A 644 9.97 -29.23 16.84
CA GLN A 644 9.52 -30.62 16.99
C GLN A 644 8.52 -30.67 18.15
N PRO A 645 7.23 -30.98 17.90
CA PRO A 645 6.28 -31.14 18.99
C PRO A 645 6.53 -32.52 19.63
N ALA A 646 7.08 -32.52 20.84
CA ALA A 646 7.12 -33.73 21.64
C ALA A 646 5.68 -34.11 22.04
N ASN A 647 5.10 -35.07 21.32
CA ASN A 647 3.87 -35.83 21.60
C ASN A 647 2.76 -35.10 22.40
N ASN A 648 1.66 -34.75 21.73
CA ASN A 648 0.33 -35.20 22.17
C ASN A 648 -0.68 -35.21 21.01
N LEU A 649 -1.67 -36.08 21.13
CA LEU A 649 -2.71 -36.35 20.14
C LEU A 649 -4.01 -35.62 20.53
N GLU A 650 -4.83 -35.27 19.52
CA GLU A 650 -6.17 -34.64 19.63
C GLU A 650 -6.12 -33.13 20.00
N THR A 651 -6.84 -32.21 19.35
CA THR A 651 -8.03 -32.34 18.46
C THR A 651 -8.06 -31.23 17.40
N VAL A 652 -8.67 -31.48 16.24
CA VAL A 652 -8.80 -30.50 15.14
C VAL A 652 -9.96 -29.53 15.38
N THR A 653 -9.66 -28.23 15.50
CA THR A 653 -10.62 -27.13 15.32
C THR A 653 -9.94 -25.88 14.74
N GLN A 654 -10.16 -25.69 13.42
CA GLN A 654 -10.27 -24.43 12.65
C GLN A 654 -9.30 -23.24 12.93
N SER A 655 -8.59 -22.87 11.85
CA SER A 655 -7.89 -21.59 11.59
C SER A 655 -6.82 -21.12 12.58
N GLU A 656 -5.58 -21.48 12.27
CA GLU A 656 -4.40 -20.67 12.65
C GLU A 656 -4.42 -19.34 11.87
N PRO A 657 -4.00 -18.21 12.46
CA PRO A 657 -3.73 -16.98 11.72
C PRO A 657 -2.39 -17.11 10.97
N PRO A 658 -2.28 -16.67 9.71
CA PRO A 658 -1.00 -16.62 9.00
C PRO A 658 -0.09 -15.53 9.59
N LEU A 659 1.19 -15.57 9.18
CA LEU A 659 2.31 -14.71 9.60
C LEU A 659 1.90 -13.33 10.12
N SER A 660 2.35 -13.02 11.34
CA SER A 660 1.91 -11.86 12.12
C SER A 660 2.37 -10.54 11.52
N CYS A 661 1.55 -9.98 10.62
CA CYS A 661 1.55 -8.56 10.30
C CYS A 661 1.28 -7.75 11.57
N LYS A 662 2.36 -7.32 12.24
CA LYS A 662 2.27 -6.35 13.34
C LYS A 662 1.97 -4.97 12.78
N GLU A 663 1.51 -4.05 13.61
CA GLU A 663 1.74 -2.64 13.30
C GLU A 663 3.25 -2.44 13.26
N SER A 664 3.76 -1.66 12.28
CA SER A 664 5.19 -1.49 12.08
C SER A 664 5.87 -0.98 13.36
N GLU A 665 6.47 -1.89 14.12
CA GLU A 665 7.60 -1.59 14.98
C GLU A 665 8.72 -1.20 14.01
N ASN A 666 8.84 0.11 13.70
CA ASN A 666 9.89 0.66 12.86
C ASN A 666 11.26 0.34 13.47
N GLY A 667 11.82 -0.83 13.13
CA GLY A 667 12.94 -1.43 13.84
C GLY A 667 12.55 -2.06 15.19
N ARG A 668 13.17 -3.20 15.51
CA ARG A 668 13.19 -3.71 16.89
C ARG A 668 14.12 -2.82 17.71
N PHE A 669 13.57 -1.89 18.48
CA PHE A 669 14.37 -1.02 19.34
C PHE A 669 15.07 -1.80 20.45
N LEU A 670 16.36 -2.04 20.26
CA LEU A 670 17.28 -2.52 21.28
C LEU A 670 17.67 -1.34 22.18
N SER A 671 17.11 -1.30 23.39
CA SER A 671 17.60 -0.46 24.50
C SER A 671 18.58 -1.32 25.29
N LEU A 672 19.85 -0.90 25.37
CA LEU A 672 20.88 -1.59 26.16
C LEU A 672 20.80 -1.18 27.63
N ILE A 673 20.31 0.02 27.90
CA ILE A 673 19.92 0.45 29.24
C ILE A 673 18.61 -0.28 29.61
N PRO A 674 18.57 -1.06 30.71
CA PRO A 674 17.37 -1.76 31.13
C PRO A 674 16.31 -0.76 31.64
N GLY A 675 15.07 -0.89 31.16
CA GLY A 675 13.95 -0.06 31.56
C GLY A 675 12.68 -0.87 31.78
N LEU A 676 11.95 -0.56 32.84
CA LEU A 676 10.63 -1.11 33.11
C LEU A 676 9.61 -0.44 32.18
N ASP A 677 8.81 -1.24 31.50
CA ASP A 677 7.69 -0.74 30.69
C ASP A 677 6.54 -0.29 31.59
N VAL A 678 6.43 1.02 31.78
CA VAL A 678 5.40 1.66 32.62
C VAL A 678 4.22 2.20 31.80
N THR A 679 4.19 1.92 30.49
CA THR A 679 3.17 2.40 29.55
C THR A 679 1.75 2.16 30.06
N ALA A 680 1.47 0.98 30.63
CA ALA A 680 0.16 0.62 31.16
C ALA A 680 -0.26 1.42 32.41
N GLU A 681 0.70 1.95 33.19
CA GLU A 681 0.41 2.77 34.38
C GLU A 681 -0.15 4.14 34.00
N TYR A 682 0.25 4.66 32.84
CA TYR A 682 -0.15 5.98 32.33
C TYR A 682 -1.21 5.93 31.21
N LEU A 683 -1.27 4.84 30.43
CA LEU A 683 -2.15 4.68 29.25
C LEU A 683 -3.30 3.68 29.44
N GLY A 684 -3.56 3.22 30.67
CA GLY A 684 -4.71 2.35 30.97
C GLY A 684 -6.06 3.00 30.59
N PRO A 685 -7.11 2.21 30.26
CA PRO A 685 -8.38 2.74 29.78
C PRO A 685 -9.04 3.65 30.83
N ALA A 686 -9.04 4.95 30.54
CA ALA A 686 -9.46 5.99 31.45
C ALA A 686 -11.00 6.09 31.53
N ASP A 687 -11.61 5.28 32.39
CA ASP A 687 -12.98 5.52 32.85
C ASP A 687 -13.21 5.07 34.30
N LEU A 688 -12.30 5.46 35.20
CA LEU A 688 -12.60 5.61 36.64
C LEU A 688 -11.52 6.42 37.37
N VAL A 689 -11.96 7.45 38.10
CA VAL A 689 -11.21 8.25 39.09
C VAL A 689 -10.21 9.27 38.55
N ARG A 690 -10.80 10.42 38.18
CA ARG A 690 -10.15 11.74 38.26
C ARG A 690 -9.72 12.00 39.73
N GLY A 691 -8.44 11.78 40.02
CA GLY A 691 -7.78 12.17 41.28
C GLY A 691 -7.69 11.08 42.36
N LEU A 692 -6.48 10.90 42.90
CA LEU A 692 -6.03 9.97 43.97
C LEU A 692 -5.57 8.57 43.51
N LYS A 693 -4.25 8.41 43.33
CA LYS A 693 -3.46 7.54 44.22
C LYS A 693 -1.98 7.94 44.23
N LYS A 694 -1.37 7.79 45.41
CA LYS A 694 0.03 8.11 45.72
C LYS A 694 0.74 6.79 46.02
N ARG A 695 1.99 6.60 45.56
CA ARG A 695 2.82 5.42 45.89
C ARG A 695 2.81 5.18 47.41
N SER A 696 2.47 3.97 47.85
CA SER A 696 2.68 3.51 49.22
C SER A 696 3.50 2.21 49.18
N SER A 697 4.76 2.32 49.58
CA SER A 697 5.71 1.20 49.64
C SER A 697 5.55 0.41 50.94
N THR A 698 5.14 -0.85 50.85
CA THR A 698 5.35 -1.87 51.90
C THR A 698 5.54 -3.24 51.24
N HIS A 699 6.80 -3.61 50.98
CA HIS A 699 7.20 -5.01 50.96
C HIS A 699 7.65 -5.35 52.38
N GLU A 700 6.89 -6.20 53.08
CA GLU A 700 7.46 -7.03 54.15
C GLU A 700 7.61 -8.45 53.59
N MET A 701 8.79 -9.01 53.81
CA MET A 701 9.20 -10.32 53.31
C MET A 701 9.33 -11.23 54.52
N ASP A 702 8.46 -12.23 54.63
CA ASP A 702 8.52 -13.21 55.72
C ASP A 702 8.85 -14.59 55.14
N SER A 703 10.08 -15.05 55.39
CA SER A 703 10.57 -16.37 54.98
C SER A 703 10.60 -17.30 56.19
N SER A 704 9.86 -18.41 56.11
CA SER A 704 10.09 -19.55 57.00
C SER A 704 10.14 -20.85 56.19
N THR A 705 11.10 -21.69 56.53
CA THR A 705 11.62 -22.77 55.70
C THR A 705 11.16 -24.17 56.15
N VAL A 706 11.09 -25.08 55.17
CA VAL A 706 11.36 -26.55 55.29
C VAL A 706 10.31 -27.45 55.96
N LEU A 707 9.77 -28.40 55.17
CA LEU A 707 9.67 -29.87 55.40
C LEU A 707 8.86 -30.48 54.22
N GLN A 708 9.48 -31.07 53.19
CA GLN A 708 9.98 -32.47 53.06
C GLN A 708 9.03 -33.47 52.35
N ARG A 709 9.60 -34.08 51.29
CA ARG A 709 9.50 -35.50 50.86
C ARG A 709 8.29 -36.08 50.09
N GLN A 710 8.61 -36.46 48.84
CA GLN A 710 8.62 -37.83 48.27
C GLN A 710 7.34 -38.71 48.12
N ASN A 711 7.27 -39.26 46.90
CA ASN A 711 6.79 -40.59 46.47
C ASN A 711 5.32 -40.81 46.07
N ASN A 712 5.17 -41.18 44.78
CA ASN A 712 4.38 -42.26 44.19
C ASN A 712 3.45 -43.09 45.12
N GLU A 713 2.19 -43.31 44.71
CA GLU A 713 1.79 -44.55 43.99
C GLU A 713 0.28 -44.68 43.68
N THR A 714 -0.02 -45.18 42.47
CA THR A 714 -1.13 -46.09 42.09
C THR A 714 -2.64 -45.73 42.14
N LYS A 715 -3.27 -45.97 40.97
CA LYS A 715 -4.53 -46.76 40.75
C LYS A 715 -5.85 -46.34 41.44
N LEU A 716 -6.90 -46.03 40.64
CA LEU A 716 -7.84 -46.99 40.00
C LEU A 716 -9.23 -46.33 39.76
N HIS A 717 -9.88 -46.69 38.63
CA HIS A 717 -11.33 -46.82 38.35
C HIS A 717 -12.39 -46.28 39.38
N LYS A 718 -13.56 -45.74 38.99
CA LYS A 718 -14.40 -46.01 37.79
C LYS A 718 -15.61 -45.04 37.71
N THR A 719 -16.10 -44.76 36.48
CA THR A 719 -17.51 -44.57 36.03
C THR A 719 -18.61 -44.11 37.01
N SER A 720 -19.48 -43.15 36.59
CA SER A 720 -20.91 -43.43 36.28
C SER A 720 -21.79 -42.18 35.95
N LEU A 721 -22.25 -42.10 34.69
CA LEU A 721 -23.63 -41.80 34.21
C LEU A 721 -24.39 -40.47 34.54
N LEU A 722 -24.64 -39.73 33.45
CA LEU A 722 -25.96 -39.50 32.79
C LEU A 722 -26.97 -38.43 33.28
N ASN A 723 -27.25 -37.48 32.36
CA ASN A 723 -28.46 -36.68 32.05
C ASN A 723 -29.65 -36.57 33.03
N SER A 724 -30.12 -35.32 33.25
CA SER A 724 -31.50 -34.84 32.95
C SER A 724 -31.59 -33.33 33.29
N HIS A 725 -31.95 -32.40 32.38
CA HIS A 725 -33.23 -32.11 31.69
C HIS A 725 -34.17 -31.13 32.43
N LEU A 726 -34.76 -30.21 31.63
CA LEU A 726 -36.01 -29.42 31.81
C LEU A 726 -35.95 -27.96 32.35
N SER A 727 -35.78 -27.05 31.39
CA SER A 727 -36.81 -26.10 30.91
C SER A 727 -37.95 -25.62 31.83
N ALA A 728 -38.16 -24.29 31.84
CA ALA A 728 -39.49 -23.67 32.00
C ALA A 728 -39.58 -22.38 31.13
N THR A 729 -40.78 -22.06 30.63
CA THR A 729 -41.06 -21.08 29.55
C THR A 729 -42.12 -20.04 29.96
N SER A 730 -42.49 -19.16 29.02
CA SER A 730 -43.70 -18.28 29.00
C SER A 730 -43.68 -16.99 29.85
N GLU A 731 -44.32 -15.87 29.46
CA GLU A 731 -44.95 -15.46 28.18
C GLU A 731 -45.23 -13.93 28.15
N GLY A 732 -45.15 -13.31 26.96
CA GLY A 732 -46.18 -12.44 26.34
C GLY A 732 -46.56 -11.05 26.91
N ASN A 733 -47.12 -10.09 26.15
CA ASN A 733 -47.34 -9.99 24.68
C ASN A 733 -47.81 -8.54 24.27
N THR A 734 -47.87 -8.24 22.95
CA THR A 734 -48.48 -7.05 22.26
C THR A 734 -47.76 -5.68 22.39
N GLY A 735 -47.68 -4.75 21.41
CA GLY A 735 -48.13 -4.64 19.99
C GLY A 735 -48.12 -3.15 19.52
N THR A 736 -48.27 -2.67 18.25
CA THR A 736 -48.28 -3.23 16.87
C THR A 736 -48.30 -2.07 15.80
N GLU A 737 -47.50 -2.11 14.71
CA GLU A 737 -47.65 -1.35 13.40
C GLU A 737 -47.55 0.22 13.38
N ARG A 738 -47.28 0.99 12.27
CA ARG A 738 -46.69 0.82 10.90
C ARG A 738 -46.34 2.20 10.25
N GLU A 739 -45.46 2.20 9.22
CA GLU A 739 -45.38 3.05 7.99
C GLU A 739 -45.66 4.59 7.94
N GLY A 740 -44.84 5.33 7.16
CA GLY A 740 -45.40 6.18 6.07
C GLY A 740 -45.02 7.67 5.88
N SER A 741 -44.02 7.94 5.02
CA SER A 741 -44.02 8.96 3.93
C SER A 741 -44.08 10.51 4.16
N SER A 742 -43.01 11.17 3.67
CA SER A 742 -43.00 12.38 2.78
C SER A 742 -43.67 13.74 3.13
N ASN A 743 -42.80 14.73 3.39
CA ASN A 743 -42.60 15.99 2.62
C ASN A 743 -43.73 17.02 2.30
N LEU A 744 -43.31 18.30 2.43
CA LEU A 744 -43.68 19.51 1.65
C LEU A 744 -44.87 20.43 2.05
N ASN A 745 -44.52 21.46 2.85
CA ASN A 745 -44.36 22.89 2.43
C ASN A 745 -45.37 24.00 2.84
N ILE A 746 -44.82 25.24 2.97
CA ILE A 746 -45.47 26.59 2.81
C ILE A 746 -46.30 27.12 4.03
N ARG A 747 -46.16 28.35 4.62
CA ARG A 747 -45.70 29.70 4.14
C ARG A 747 -45.42 30.79 5.24
N ARG A 748 -44.53 31.77 4.93
CA ARG A 748 -44.55 33.26 5.20
C ARG A 748 -44.23 33.97 6.57
N ASN A 749 -43.07 34.67 6.56
CA ASN A 749 -42.80 36.14 6.74
C ASN A 749 -43.05 37.01 8.01
N SER A 750 -42.04 37.90 8.25
CA SER A 750 -42.06 39.34 8.69
C SER A 750 -42.23 39.68 10.20
N HIS A 751 -41.72 40.79 10.81
CA HIS A 751 -40.65 41.80 10.52
C HIS A 751 -40.40 42.74 11.76
N HIS A 752 -39.16 43.21 11.99
CA HIS A 752 -38.76 44.43 12.78
C HIS A 752 -39.06 44.52 14.32
N TYR A 753 -38.49 45.40 15.18
CA TYR A 753 -37.86 46.75 15.06
C TYR A 753 -36.66 46.99 16.04
N ARG A 754 -36.09 48.21 16.06
CA ARG A 754 -34.75 48.61 16.62
C ARG A 754 -34.79 49.93 17.41
N SER A 755 -33.91 50.17 18.40
CA SER A 755 -33.56 51.54 18.88
C SER A 755 -32.15 51.65 19.52
N ARG A 756 -31.57 52.87 19.55
CA ARG A 756 -30.23 53.28 20.07
C ARG A 756 -30.40 54.50 21.00
N PHE A 757 -29.38 54.87 21.80
CA PHE A 757 -28.89 56.27 21.94
C PHE A 757 -27.47 56.36 22.58
N HIS A 758 -26.80 57.52 22.44
CA HIS A 758 -25.40 57.84 22.83
C HIS A 758 -25.31 58.92 23.94
N ARG A 759 -24.14 59.12 24.60
CA ARG A 759 -23.24 60.33 24.46
C ARG A 759 -22.17 60.52 25.58
N ASN A 760 -21.04 61.14 25.16
CA ASN A 760 -19.81 61.67 25.82
C ASN A 760 -20.01 62.48 27.15
N GLN A 761 -19.00 62.96 27.93
CA GLN A 761 -17.71 63.62 27.58
C GLN A 761 -16.73 63.81 28.79
N SER A 762 -15.60 64.52 28.63
CA SER A 762 -14.36 64.49 29.46
C SER A 762 -13.98 65.80 30.22
N ALA A 763 -13.01 65.71 31.17
CA ALA A 763 -11.71 66.46 31.20
C ALA A 763 -11.22 67.12 32.53
N THR A 764 -9.89 67.35 32.58
CA THR A 764 -9.07 68.32 33.39
C THR A 764 -8.40 67.89 34.72
N SER A 765 -7.38 68.67 35.13
CA SER A 765 -6.19 68.22 35.87
C SER A 765 -5.65 69.20 36.92
N ARG A 766 -4.81 68.72 37.86
CA ARG A 766 -3.61 69.37 38.47
C ARG A 766 -3.05 68.52 39.63
N GLY A 767 -1.76 68.60 39.93
CA GLY A 767 -1.10 67.78 40.97
C GLY A 767 -0.16 68.53 41.91
N LYS A 768 0.36 67.83 42.92
CA LYS A 768 1.53 68.18 43.75
C LYS A 768 2.09 66.93 44.46
N ARG A 769 3.41 66.82 44.56
CA ARG A 769 4.15 65.81 45.35
C ARG A 769 4.27 66.26 46.80
N GLN A 770 4.12 65.34 47.76
CA GLN A 770 5.10 65.09 48.83
C GLN A 770 4.82 63.76 49.56
N ASN A 771 5.84 63.19 50.19
CA ASN A 771 5.92 61.79 50.58
C ASN A 771 5.13 61.45 51.85
N TYR A 772 4.60 60.23 51.92
CA TYR A 772 4.23 59.56 53.17
C TYR A 772 4.41 58.05 53.03
N TYR A 773 4.99 57.38 54.02
CA TYR A 773 5.03 55.92 54.12
C TYR A 773 3.79 55.46 54.91
N GLU A 774 2.80 54.88 54.24
CA GLU A 774 1.78 54.06 54.92
C GLU A 774 1.21 53.03 53.94
N TYR A 775 1.05 51.79 54.43
CA TYR A 775 0.77 50.61 53.61
C TYR A 775 -0.73 50.29 53.67
N HIS A 776 -1.44 50.39 52.54
CA HIS A 776 -2.83 49.93 52.43
C HIS A 776 -3.09 49.18 51.11
N PRO A 777 -3.84 48.07 51.14
CA PRO A 777 -4.02 47.19 50.00
C PRO A 777 -5.05 47.76 49.00
N VAL A 778 -4.75 47.67 47.70
CA VAL A 778 -5.69 48.03 46.62
C VAL A 778 -5.73 46.93 45.56
N PHE A 779 -6.21 45.74 45.96
CA PHE A 779 -6.86 44.85 45.02
C PHE A 779 -8.35 45.19 44.99
N ILE A 780 -8.76 45.94 43.96
CA ILE A 780 -10.17 46.05 43.61
C ILE A 780 -10.55 44.73 42.95
N PHE A 781 -11.33 43.90 43.64
CA PHE A 781 -11.97 42.74 43.01
C PHE A 781 -12.95 43.21 41.93
N GLN A 782 -12.48 43.29 40.68
CA GLN A 782 -13.35 43.13 39.54
C GLN A 782 -13.71 41.63 39.47
N SER A 783 -15.00 41.33 39.43
CA SER A 783 -15.46 39.96 39.21
C SER A 783 -15.11 39.55 37.78
N LEU A 784 -14.03 38.77 37.65
CA LEU A 784 -13.63 38.12 36.41
C LEU A 784 -14.81 37.33 35.83
N SER A 785 -15.03 37.43 34.52
CA SER A 785 -15.96 36.54 33.82
C SER A 785 -15.37 35.13 33.74
N GLN A 786 -16.21 34.12 33.46
CA GLN A 786 -15.76 32.73 33.28
C GLN A 786 -14.64 32.63 32.22
N THR A 787 -14.73 33.42 31.14
CA THR A 787 -13.72 33.53 30.09
C THR A 787 -12.43 34.22 30.51
N ASP A 788 -12.47 35.14 31.49
CA ASP A 788 -11.22 35.74 32.01
C ASP A 788 -10.51 34.75 32.95
N LEU A 789 -11.26 33.94 33.71
CA LEU A 789 -10.74 32.87 34.56
C LEU A 789 -10.06 31.75 33.77
N GLU A 790 -10.56 31.43 32.57
CA GLU A 790 -9.91 30.51 31.63
C GLU A 790 -8.65 31.12 31.00
N GLY A 791 -8.58 32.45 30.83
CA GLY A 791 -7.39 33.17 30.38
C GLY A 791 -6.25 33.26 31.42
N TYR A 792 -6.51 32.95 32.68
CA TYR A 792 -5.54 32.95 33.79
C TYR A 792 -5.10 31.54 34.23
N SER A 793 -5.44 30.47 33.48
CA SER A 793 -5.07 29.10 33.87
C SER A 793 -3.61 28.73 33.61
N TYR A 794 -2.88 29.55 32.83
CA TYR A 794 -1.47 29.36 32.52
C TYR A 794 -0.60 30.39 33.26
N PHE A 795 0.48 29.93 33.89
CA PHE A 795 1.48 30.77 34.54
C PHE A 795 2.82 30.04 34.67
N PHE A 796 3.76 30.29 33.74
CA PHE A 796 5.17 29.94 33.89
C PHE A 796 5.98 31.25 33.95
N PRO A 797 6.55 31.63 35.11
CA PRO A 797 7.17 32.95 35.31
C PRO A 797 8.24 33.32 34.27
N GLU A 798 9.01 32.33 33.83
CA GLU A 798 10.16 32.46 32.95
C GLU A 798 9.79 32.83 31.50
N ASP A 799 8.59 32.47 31.04
CA ASP A 799 8.06 32.95 29.76
C ASP A 799 7.75 34.45 29.79
N HIS A 800 7.60 35.04 30.98
CA HIS A 800 7.39 36.47 31.19
C HIS A 800 8.67 37.24 31.58
N ALA A 801 9.81 36.54 31.73
CA ALA A 801 11.08 37.17 32.07
C ALA A 801 11.61 38.01 30.90
N THR A 802 11.80 39.32 31.14
CA THR A 802 12.43 40.23 30.17
C THR A 802 13.92 39.93 30.03
N ASP A 803 14.44 39.92 28.79
CA ASP A 803 15.88 39.86 28.51
C ASP A 803 16.63 41.10 29.05
N THR A 804 16.95 41.08 30.34
CA THR A 804 17.93 41.99 30.94
C THR A 804 19.33 41.42 30.70
N ASP A 805 19.90 41.71 29.53
CA ASP A 805 21.29 41.39 29.18
C ASP A 805 22.30 42.23 29.99
N GLU A 806 22.28 42.13 31.32
CA GLU A 806 23.44 42.51 32.12
C GLU A 806 24.54 41.45 31.89
N LYS A 807 25.56 41.82 31.11
CA LYS A 807 26.74 40.98 30.82
C LYS A 807 27.61 40.77 32.07
N LEU A 808 27.11 39.95 33.00
CA LEU A 808 27.93 39.27 34.00
C LEU A 808 28.71 38.17 33.27
N LEU A 809 29.86 38.55 32.70
CA LEU A 809 30.77 37.60 32.09
C LEU A 809 31.48 36.82 33.20
N PRO A 810 31.36 35.48 33.24
CA PRO A 810 32.05 34.69 34.24
C PRO A 810 33.56 34.73 34.02
N SER A 811 34.32 34.71 35.12
CA SER A 811 35.77 34.79 35.12
C SER A 811 36.38 33.87 36.17
N TRP A 812 37.54 33.29 35.85
CA TRP A 812 38.35 32.54 36.81
C TRP A 812 39.25 33.46 37.67
N PRO A 813 39.50 33.13 38.95
CA PRO A 813 38.85 32.06 39.70
C PRO A 813 37.40 32.41 40.05
N THR A 814 36.59 31.39 40.31
CA THR A 814 35.21 31.55 40.76
C THR A 814 35.13 32.22 42.14
N PRO A 815 33.95 32.68 42.59
CA PRO A 815 33.76 33.27 43.92
C PRO A 815 34.24 32.38 45.09
N SER A 816 34.10 31.05 44.99
CA SER A 816 34.60 30.08 45.97
C SER A 816 36.10 29.73 45.79
N GLY A 817 36.77 30.30 44.79
CA GLY A 817 38.21 30.17 44.56
C GLY A 817 38.62 29.04 43.61
N LEU A 818 37.68 28.41 42.90
CA LEU A 818 38.00 27.37 41.91
C LEU A 818 38.74 28.00 40.72
N THR A 819 39.82 27.36 40.25
CA THR A 819 40.56 27.80 39.06
C THR A 819 40.25 26.92 37.86
N GLU A 820 40.44 27.43 36.64
CA GLU A 820 40.23 26.69 35.39
C GLU A 820 40.98 25.35 35.37
N SER A 821 42.24 25.32 35.83
CA SER A 821 43.04 24.09 35.86
C SER A 821 42.59 23.13 36.96
N SER A 822 42.06 23.63 38.08
CA SER A 822 41.42 22.80 39.10
C SER A 822 40.10 22.19 38.60
N ALA A 823 39.25 22.99 37.93
CA ALA A 823 38.01 22.54 37.33
C ALA A 823 38.26 21.47 36.25
N LEU A 824 39.20 21.74 35.33
CA LEU A 824 39.59 20.80 34.28
C LEU A 824 40.08 19.46 34.85
N PHE A 825 40.91 19.49 35.89
CA PHE A 825 41.40 18.28 36.56
C PHE A 825 40.25 17.50 37.22
N LEU A 826 39.31 18.18 37.89
CA LEU A 826 38.15 17.56 38.51
C LEU A 826 37.22 16.90 37.47
N CYS A 827 36.91 17.59 36.37
CA CYS A 827 36.09 17.05 35.27
C CYS A 827 36.75 15.82 34.61
N GLN A 828 38.06 15.89 34.33
CA GLN A 828 38.82 14.75 33.83
C GLN A 828 38.80 13.56 34.80
N GLN A 829 38.96 13.83 36.10
CA GLN A 829 38.94 12.81 37.14
C GLN A 829 37.55 12.18 37.33
N ALA A 830 36.47 12.96 37.26
CA ALA A 830 35.09 12.47 37.34
C ALA A 830 34.80 11.50 36.20
N ILE A 831 35.08 11.89 34.96
CA ILE A 831 34.87 11.02 33.78
C ILE A 831 35.77 9.79 33.85
N ALA A 832 37.06 9.91 34.17
CA ALA A 832 37.98 8.77 34.28
C ALA A 832 37.67 7.81 35.45
N ASN A 833 36.91 8.27 36.46
CA ASN A 833 36.48 7.42 37.57
C ASN A 833 35.09 6.80 37.39
N SER A 834 34.24 7.39 36.55
CA SER A 834 32.93 6.83 36.21
C SER A 834 33.03 5.43 35.58
N SER A 835 32.00 4.60 35.75
CA SER A 835 31.90 3.31 35.05
C SER A 835 31.91 3.50 33.53
N ILE A 836 31.17 4.50 33.04
CA ILE A 836 31.02 4.76 31.60
C ILE A 836 32.32 5.22 30.94
N GLY A 837 33.08 6.12 31.57
CA GLY A 837 34.37 6.58 31.03
C GLY A 837 35.44 5.50 31.02
N ARG A 838 35.37 4.53 31.96
CA ARG A 838 36.30 3.38 32.01
C ARG A 838 35.95 2.29 30.99
N SER A 839 34.69 1.88 30.88
CA SER A 839 34.29 0.84 29.93
C SER A 839 34.20 1.37 28.51
N CYS A 840 33.61 2.56 28.32
CA CYS A 840 33.23 3.08 27.00
C CYS A 840 34.16 4.17 26.44
N GLY A 841 35.19 4.57 27.18
CA GLY A 841 36.09 5.69 26.80
C GLY A 841 36.75 5.56 25.42
N ALA A 842 36.91 4.34 24.91
CA ALA A 842 37.43 4.08 23.56
C ALA A 842 36.42 4.41 22.44
N LEU A 843 35.12 4.21 22.68
CA LEU A 843 34.05 4.43 21.69
C LEU A 843 33.60 5.91 21.65
N LEU A 844 33.70 6.62 22.78
CA LEU A 844 33.17 7.98 22.94
C LEU A 844 33.95 9.05 22.15
N GLY A 845 35.22 8.81 21.82
CA GLY A 845 36.03 9.67 20.93
C GLY A 845 35.98 11.17 21.32
N ARG A 846 35.47 12.01 20.41
CA ARG A 846 35.35 13.47 20.60
C ARG A 846 34.41 13.84 21.77
N ARG A 847 33.38 13.04 22.03
CA ARG A 847 32.32 13.36 23.01
C ARG A 847 32.84 13.41 24.45
N THR A 848 33.89 12.65 24.75
CA THR A 848 34.64 12.78 26.00
C THR A 848 35.20 14.20 26.18
N GLY A 849 35.74 14.81 25.11
CA GLY A 849 36.24 16.19 25.12
C GLY A 849 35.12 17.22 25.24
N ASP A 850 34.01 17.02 24.51
CA ASP A 850 32.82 17.87 24.60
C ASP A 850 32.29 17.87 26.06
N ALA A 851 32.12 16.69 26.68
CA ALA A 851 31.65 16.55 28.07
C ALA A 851 32.59 17.18 29.13
N ILE A 852 33.92 17.05 28.96
CA ILE A 852 34.89 17.77 29.80
C ILE A 852 34.69 19.29 29.66
N SER A 853 34.51 19.80 28.44
CA SER A 853 34.31 21.23 28.22
C SER A 853 32.98 21.75 28.78
N MET A 854 31.93 20.92 28.78
CA MET A 854 30.65 21.22 29.43
C MET A 854 30.84 21.34 30.94
N CYS A 855 31.36 20.28 31.57
CA CYS A 855 31.65 20.25 33.01
C CYS A 855 32.49 21.45 33.49
N VAL A 856 33.51 21.89 32.72
CA VAL A 856 34.32 23.07 33.09
C VAL A 856 33.50 24.38 33.03
N LYS A 857 32.54 24.50 32.10
CA LYS A 857 31.61 25.64 32.05
C LYS A 857 30.57 25.57 33.17
N ASP A 858 29.98 24.39 33.43
CA ASP A 858 29.07 24.17 34.55
C ASP A 858 29.73 24.64 35.87
N LEU A 859 30.94 24.15 36.17
CA LEU A 859 31.68 24.53 37.37
C LEU A 859 32.00 26.03 37.44
N LEU A 860 32.20 26.70 36.30
CA LEU A 860 32.43 28.15 36.22
C LEU A 860 31.16 28.96 36.52
N LEU A 861 30.00 28.52 36.02
CA LEU A 861 28.72 29.22 36.15
C LEU A 861 28.04 28.95 37.49
N LYS A 862 28.10 27.70 37.97
CA LYS A 862 27.44 27.25 39.20
C LYS A 862 28.27 27.47 40.45
N ASP A 863 29.60 27.41 40.33
CA ASP A 863 30.56 27.43 41.46
C ASP A 863 30.27 26.35 42.53
N ASP A 864 29.77 25.19 42.08
CA ASP A 864 29.46 24.03 42.93
C ASP A 864 30.03 22.74 42.31
N LEU A 865 30.80 22.01 43.11
CA LEU A 865 31.46 20.76 42.72
C LEU A 865 30.47 19.62 42.43
N SER A 866 29.21 19.70 42.86
CA SER A 866 28.18 18.70 42.53
C SER A 866 27.94 18.55 41.02
N TRP A 867 28.25 19.59 40.23
CA TRP A 867 28.10 19.60 38.77
C TRP A 867 29.21 18.83 38.04
N ALA A 868 30.29 18.42 38.71
CA ALA A 868 31.41 17.71 38.08
C ALA A 868 31.00 16.37 37.42
N GLU A 869 29.89 15.78 37.85
CA GLU A 869 29.33 14.52 37.32
C GLU A 869 28.10 14.72 36.42
N ALA A 870 27.59 15.96 36.26
CA ALA A 870 26.36 16.24 35.52
C ALA A 870 26.44 15.87 34.02
N SER A 871 27.64 15.95 33.45
CA SER A 871 27.91 15.57 32.05
C SER A 871 28.00 14.06 31.81
N LEU A 872 28.02 13.20 32.84
CA LEU A 872 28.14 11.74 32.67
C LEU A 872 26.95 11.14 31.91
N ALA A 873 25.75 11.69 32.07
CA ALA A 873 24.56 11.24 31.36
C ALA A 873 24.69 11.43 29.83
N LEU A 874 25.44 12.44 29.34
CA LEU A 874 25.71 12.59 27.90
C LEU A 874 26.55 11.42 27.39
N LEU A 875 27.60 11.06 28.15
CA LEU A 875 28.48 9.94 27.80
C LEU A 875 27.77 8.60 27.90
N GLU A 876 26.81 8.44 28.80
CA GLU A 876 25.99 7.23 28.90
C GLU A 876 25.08 7.06 27.68
N ASN A 877 24.38 8.13 27.26
CA ASN A 877 23.49 8.10 26.10
C ASN A 877 24.26 7.95 24.78
N GLU A 878 25.41 8.62 24.61
CA GLU A 878 26.27 8.43 23.43
C GLU A 878 26.92 7.02 23.44
N CYS A 879 27.27 6.47 24.61
CA CYS A 879 27.82 5.13 24.69
C CYS A 879 26.82 4.05 24.23
N GLU A 880 25.57 4.12 24.68
CA GLU A 880 24.51 3.22 24.19
C GLU A 880 24.37 3.31 22.66
N LYS A 881 24.34 4.54 22.12
CA LYS A 881 24.33 4.78 20.67
C LYS A 881 25.49 4.07 19.96
N ARG A 882 26.74 4.27 20.40
CA ARG A 882 27.92 3.67 19.77
C ARG A 882 27.96 2.16 19.83
N ILE A 883 27.49 1.56 20.92
CA ILE A 883 27.45 0.10 21.04
C ILE A 883 26.41 -0.49 20.09
N LEU A 884 25.26 0.16 19.90
CA LEU A 884 24.24 -0.25 18.93
C LEU A 884 24.74 -0.18 17.48
N GLU A 885 25.54 0.83 17.14
CA GLU A 885 26.25 0.92 15.85
C GLU A 885 27.22 -0.28 15.69
N GLU A 886 28.16 -0.46 16.62
CA GLU A 886 29.24 -1.47 16.50
C GLU A 886 28.77 -2.94 16.52
N ILE A 887 27.77 -3.28 17.35
CA ILE A 887 27.27 -4.66 17.49
C ILE A 887 26.77 -5.23 16.14
N ASN A 888 26.20 -4.39 15.28
CA ASN A 888 25.61 -4.83 14.02
C ASN A 888 26.64 -5.00 12.89
N TYR A 889 27.77 -4.31 12.91
CA TYR A 889 28.82 -4.49 11.89
C TYR A 889 29.73 -5.70 12.15
N SER A 890 30.09 -5.98 13.43
CA SER A 890 31.05 -7.03 13.80
C SER A 890 30.68 -7.78 15.11
N PRO A 891 29.70 -8.69 15.08
CA PRO A 891 29.30 -9.46 16.28
C PRO A 891 30.34 -10.48 16.76
N GLN A 892 31.41 -10.75 16.01
CA GLN A 892 32.36 -11.85 16.28
C GLN A 892 33.70 -11.42 16.89
N GLU A 893 34.05 -10.12 16.89
CA GLU A 893 35.31 -9.63 17.48
C GLU A 893 35.16 -8.99 18.87
N LEU A 894 33.93 -8.93 19.41
CA LEU A 894 33.60 -8.07 20.55
C LEU A 894 33.09 -8.80 21.81
N GLU A 895 33.00 -10.14 21.82
CA GLU A 895 32.35 -10.94 22.88
C GLU A 895 32.85 -10.64 24.32
N GLU A 896 34.16 -10.55 24.57
CA GLU A 896 34.70 -10.27 25.91
C GLU A 896 34.63 -8.77 26.31
N SER A 897 34.49 -7.85 25.34
CA SER A 897 34.43 -6.41 25.59
C SER A 897 33.00 -5.93 25.83
N VAL A 898 32.04 -6.50 25.10
CA VAL A 898 30.61 -6.13 25.17
C VAL A 898 30.04 -6.37 26.56
N GLU A 899 30.35 -7.48 27.24
CA GLU A 899 29.78 -7.76 28.57
C GLU A 899 30.16 -6.69 29.62
N SER A 900 31.39 -6.15 29.54
CA SER A 900 31.86 -5.05 30.40
C SER A 900 31.16 -3.71 30.09
N LEU A 901 30.88 -3.46 28.81
CA LEU A 901 30.13 -2.29 28.33
C LEU A 901 28.66 -2.37 28.76
N LEU A 902 28.00 -3.50 28.50
CA LEU A 902 26.62 -3.76 28.92
C LEU A 902 26.49 -3.68 30.43
N THR A 903 27.42 -4.24 31.21
CA THR A 903 27.42 -4.12 32.68
C THR A 903 27.50 -2.66 33.14
N ALA A 904 28.28 -1.82 32.46
CA ALA A 904 28.42 -0.40 32.82
C ALA A 904 27.16 0.43 32.53
N LEU A 905 26.41 0.11 31.46
CA LEU A 905 25.09 0.70 31.16
C LEU A 905 23.98 0.11 32.05
N LYS A 906 24.06 -1.17 32.39
CA LYS A 906 23.08 -1.87 33.22
C LYS A 906 23.12 -1.39 34.68
N CYS A 907 24.34 -1.20 35.20
CA CYS A 907 24.61 -0.98 36.62
C CYS A 907 25.53 0.25 36.81
N PRO A 908 24.96 1.46 36.89
CA PRO A 908 25.69 2.70 37.11
C PRO A 908 26.64 2.61 38.32
N SER A 909 27.83 3.21 38.18
CA SER A 909 28.89 3.20 39.20
C SER A 909 29.30 1.80 39.69
N LEU A 910 28.96 0.72 38.96
CA LEU A 910 29.08 -0.67 39.41
C LEU A 910 28.43 -0.89 40.80
N CYS A 911 27.23 -0.31 40.99
CA CYS A 911 26.48 -0.33 42.24
C CYS A 911 27.28 0.19 43.46
N SER A 912 28.23 1.10 43.21
CA SER A 912 29.13 1.70 44.21
C SER A 912 29.88 0.71 45.11
N GLY A 913 29.96 -0.58 44.72
CA GLY A 913 30.43 -1.67 45.60
C GLY A 913 29.49 -2.04 46.76
N ASN A 914 28.30 -1.44 46.85
CA ASN A 914 27.31 -1.58 47.92
C ASN A 914 26.02 -2.30 47.46
N GLY A 915 26.07 -2.99 46.33
CA GLY A 915 24.97 -3.79 45.80
C GLY A 915 25.44 -4.82 44.79
N GLU A 916 24.52 -5.67 44.35
CA GLU A 916 24.71 -6.67 43.30
C GLU A 916 24.08 -6.20 41.98
N CYS A 917 24.77 -6.42 40.87
CA CYS A 917 24.28 -6.04 39.54
C CYS A 917 23.33 -7.12 39.00
N THR A 918 22.07 -6.77 38.76
CA THR A 918 21.01 -7.70 38.30
C THR A 918 20.60 -7.41 36.85
N GLU A 919 19.66 -8.19 36.31
CA GLU A 919 19.04 -7.91 35.00
C GLU A 919 18.37 -6.53 34.90
N TRP A 920 17.92 -5.97 36.03
CA TRP A 920 17.14 -4.73 36.11
C TRP A 920 17.89 -3.58 36.78
N GLY A 921 19.23 -3.69 36.87
CA GLY A 921 20.10 -2.73 37.54
C GLY A 921 20.54 -3.16 38.94
N CYS A 922 20.89 -2.21 39.80
CA CYS A 922 21.53 -2.48 41.09
C CYS A 922 20.55 -2.88 42.20
N ALA A 923 20.80 -4.04 42.83
CA ALA A 923 20.15 -4.48 44.05
C ALA A 923 21.03 -4.15 45.27
N CYS A 924 20.67 -3.10 46.01
CA CYS A 924 21.49 -2.60 47.11
C CYS A 924 21.49 -3.48 48.35
N PHE A 925 22.65 -3.60 49.00
CA PHE A 925 22.79 -4.26 50.29
C PHE A 925 22.11 -3.48 51.41
N GLN A 926 21.74 -4.18 52.49
CA GLN A 926 21.02 -3.60 53.61
C GLN A 926 21.77 -2.39 54.21
N GLY A 927 21.09 -1.25 54.27
CA GLY A 927 21.67 0.02 54.71
C GLY A 927 22.14 0.94 53.58
N TYR A 928 22.01 0.52 52.31
CA TYR A 928 22.21 1.35 51.12
C TYR A 928 20.94 1.47 50.26
N SER A 929 20.88 2.54 49.49
CA SER A 929 19.77 3.01 48.65
C SER A 929 20.32 3.93 47.56
N SER A 930 19.45 4.46 46.70
CA SER A 930 19.74 5.03 45.35
C SER A 930 19.82 3.96 44.25
N TYR A 931 19.82 4.42 43.00
CA TYR A 931 19.92 3.60 41.79
C TYR A 931 21.30 2.96 41.58
N ASP A 932 22.33 3.51 42.22
CA ASP A 932 23.72 3.06 42.17
C ASP A 932 24.26 2.64 43.56
N CYS A 933 23.37 2.53 44.56
CA CYS A 933 23.68 2.16 45.95
C CYS A 933 24.70 3.06 46.69
N SER A 934 24.85 4.31 46.25
CA SER A 934 25.75 5.29 46.88
C SER A 934 25.20 5.87 48.20
N ILE A 935 23.88 5.89 48.41
CA ILE A 935 23.23 6.60 49.53
C ILE A 935 22.97 5.66 50.71
N LEU A 936 23.58 5.95 51.87
CA LEU A 936 23.31 5.26 53.14
C LEU A 936 21.86 5.51 53.63
N SER A 937 21.07 4.44 53.71
CA SER A 937 19.63 4.40 54.09
C SER A 937 19.32 4.78 55.55
N GLY A 938 20.24 5.46 56.23
CA GLY A 938 20.10 5.97 57.60
C GLY A 938 20.41 7.47 57.76
N LYS A 939 20.95 8.15 56.73
CA LYS A 939 21.26 9.59 56.77
C LYS A 939 20.05 10.50 56.43
N TRP A 940 18.86 10.13 56.90
CA TRP A 940 17.76 11.07 57.13
C TRP A 940 16.88 10.69 58.32
N GLY A 941 17.48 10.10 59.36
CA GLY A 941 16.86 10.04 60.68
C GLY A 941 16.74 11.45 61.28
N GLU A 942 15.51 11.84 61.64
CA GLU A 942 15.18 13.02 62.45
C GLU A 942 15.35 14.43 61.83
N MET A 943 14.76 14.68 60.65
CA MET A 943 13.98 15.92 60.45
C MET A 943 12.96 15.79 59.31
N ARG A 944 11.75 16.33 59.51
CA ARG A 944 10.54 16.21 58.64
C ARG A 944 9.82 14.84 58.59
N PHE A 945 9.76 14.11 59.72
CA PHE A 945 8.65 13.15 60.00
C PHE A 945 7.69 13.65 61.10
N THR A 946 7.51 14.97 61.21
CA THR A 946 6.65 15.63 62.20
C THR A 946 5.67 16.63 61.57
N SER A 947 4.89 16.18 60.57
CA SER A 947 3.67 16.89 60.15
C SER A 947 2.51 16.01 59.63
N ILE A 948 2.69 14.68 59.54
CA ILE A 948 1.69 13.76 58.94
C ILE A 948 1.14 12.74 59.98
N MET A 949 1.17 13.09 61.27
CA MET A 949 0.63 12.26 62.36
C MET A 949 -0.29 13.02 63.33
N PHE A 950 -1.03 14.03 62.82
CA PHE A 950 -2.10 14.69 63.60
C PHE A 950 -3.43 14.91 62.84
N SER A 951 -3.59 14.35 61.64
CA SER A 951 -4.80 14.56 60.81
C SER A 951 -5.57 13.27 60.44
N VAL A 952 -5.10 12.09 60.87
CA VAL A 952 -5.71 10.79 60.51
C VAL A 952 -6.59 10.21 61.65
N PHE A 953 -6.59 10.81 62.84
CA PHE A 953 -7.29 10.28 64.02
C PHE A 953 -8.60 10.98 64.42
N VAL A 954 -9.22 11.77 63.52
CA VAL A 954 -10.63 12.23 63.70
C VAL A 954 -11.39 12.26 62.36
N LYS A 955 -11.77 11.09 61.82
CA LYS A 955 -12.88 10.92 60.85
C LYS A 955 -13.17 9.45 60.49
N SER A 956 -13.59 8.63 61.45
CA SER A 956 -14.25 7.33 61.20
C SER A 956 -14.98 6.77 62.44
N VAL A 957 -15.94 7.52 62.98
CA VAL A 957 -17.05 6.96 63.76
C VAL A 957 -18.33 7.70 63.37
N PHE A 958 -19.45 6.98 63.29
CA PHE A 958 -20.80 7.42 62.87
C PHE A 958 -21.04 7.69 61.38
N VAL A 959 -21.40 6.62 60.64
CA VAL A 959 -22.72 6.56 59.97
C VAL A 959 -23.28 5.13 60.09
N LEU A 960 -24.33 4.95 60.90
CA LEU A 960 -25.31 3.88 60.72
C LEU A 960 -26.72 4.47 60.91
N LEU A 961 -27.61 4.05 60.02
CA LEU A 961 -29.00 4.48 59.73
C LEU A 961 -29.98 4.38 60.93
N PRO A 962 -31.27 4.75 60.79
CA PRO A 962 -31.88 6.00 60.30
C PRO A 962 -32.96 6.54 61.29
N PHE A 963 -33.69 7.64 61.01
CA PHE A 963 -35.15 7.87 61.22
C PHE A 963 -35.57 9.37 61.19
N SER A 964 -36.88 9.60 60.99
CA SER A 964 -37.55 10.89 60.69
C SER A 964 -37.91 11.75 61.92
N PRO A 965 -38.35 13.03 61.77
CA PRO A 965 -38.19 14.07 62.80
C PRO A 965 -39.43 14.37 63.67
N ALA A 966 -39.22 14.83 64.91
CA ALA A 966 -40.18 15.65 65.67
C ALA A 966 -39.58 16.41 66.89
N PHE A 967 -39.88 17.72 66.95
CA PHE A 967 -40.28 18.50 68.14
C PHE A 967 -39.42 18.63 69.43
N VAL A 968 -38.92 19.87 69.63
CA VAL A 968 -39.18 20.80 70.77
C VAL A 968 -38.34 20.77 72.07
N HIS A 969 -37.79 21.97 72.37
CA HIS A 969 -37.28 22.54 73.64
C HIS A 969 -36.10 21.81 74.35
N GLY A 970 -35.15 22.51 74.99
CA GLY A 970 -34.93 23.96 75.10
C GLY A 970 -33.95 24.29 76.25
N GLN A 971 -33.34 25.50 76.23
CA GLN A 971 -32.37 26.02 77.24
C GLN A 971 -31.02 25.26 77.30
N GLY A 972 -29.86 25.86 77.58
CA GLY A 972 -29.49 27.27 77.82
C GLY A 972 -28.05 27.36 78.39
N PHE A 973 -27.43 28.55 78.37
CA PHE A 973 -26.06 28.88 78.84
C PHE A 973 -24.90 28.26 78.01
N SER A 974 -23.89 28.95 77.44
CA SER A 974 -23.19 30.24 77.70
C SER A 974 -22.00 30.16 78.67
N VAL A 975 -20.97 31.01 78.44
CA VAL A 975 -19.80 31.31 79.30
C VAL A 975 -18.65 30.26 79.17
N ILE A 976 -17.44 30.54 78.68
CA ILE A 976 -16.73 31.77 78.20
C ILE A 976 -16.07 31.49 76.85
#